data_AF-A0A9Q1IGC1-F1
#
_entry.id   AF-A0A9Q1IGC1-F1
#
_cell.length_a   1.000
_cell.length_b   1.000
_cell.length_c   1.000
_cell.angle_alpha   90.00
_cell.angle_beta   90.00
_cell.angle_gamma   90.00
#
_symmetry.space_group_name_H-M   'P 1'
#
loop_
_entity.id
_entity.type
_entity.pdbx_description
1 polymer ?
#
loop_
_entity_poly.entity_id
_entity_poly.type
_entity_poly.pdbx_seq_one_letter_code
_entity_poly.pdbx_strand_id
1 'polypeptide(L)'
;MKSGPWQMNWRTMTSTVTRVAGESALDRIACGLGGKIVLPMIKQHIMQMLQNPDWKYRHAGLMALSAIGEGCHQQMEAILNEIVSFVLLFCQDPHPRVRYAACNAIGQMATDFAPTFQKKFHDKVISSLLQTMEDQTNPRVQAHAAAALINFTEDCPKALLIPYLDNLVQHLHVIMVAKLQELIQKGTKLVLEQVVTSIASVADTAEEKFVPYYDLFMPSLKHIVENAVQKELRLLRGKTIECISLIGLAVGKEKFMPDASAVMQLLLKTQTDFNDLDDDDPQISYMISAWARMCKILGKEFQQYLPVVMGPLMKTASIKPEVALLDTQDMENMCEDDGWEFVNLGDQQSFGIKTAGLEEKATACQMLVCYAKELKEGFVEYTEQVVKLMVPLLKFYFHDGVRVAAAESMPLLLECARVRGPEYLTQMWHFMCDALIKAIGTEPDSDVLSEIMHSFAKCIELMGDGCLNNEHFEELGGILKGKLEEHFKNQELRQAKRQDEDYDEQVEETLQDEDENDVYILTKVSDILHSVFSSYKEKVLPWFEQLLQLIVNLICPHRPWADRQWGLCIFDDVVEHCSPSSFKYAEYFLRPMLQSLCDTSPEVRQAAAYGVGVMAQFGGENYRPFCTEAIPLLVGVIQAADSKAKENVNATENCISAVGKVMKFRPECASVNEILPHWLSWLPLNEDKEEAVHTFNFLCDLIESNNPIVLGPDNTNLPKIFSIIADGVVNESIKREDKCSKRLANVIRQVQASGGLWTQCVSTLNETQQKAMQDLLNAA
;
A
#
# COMPACT_ATOMS: atom_id res chain seq x y z
N MET A 1 2.48 -65.92 -25.96
CA MET A 1 2.87 -65.44 -24.62
C MET A 1 3.16 -63.96 -24.72
N LYS A 2 2.49 -63.16 -23.88
CA LYS A 2 2.43 -61.70 -23.87
C LYS A 2 3.73 -61.08 -23.32
N SER A 3 4.28 -60.08 -24.00
CA SER A 3 5.24 -59.11 -23.46
C SER A 3 4.47 -57.85 -23.05
N GLY A 4 4.66 -57.41 -21.80
CA GLY A 4 3.89 -56.35 -21.14
C GLY A 4 4.30 -54.90 -21.44
N PRO A 5 3.56 -53.91 -20.89
CA PRO A 5 3.71 -52.49 -21.20
C PRO A 5 4.56 -51.78 -20.14
N TRP A 6 5.85 -51.62 -20.39
CA TRP A 6 6.76 -50.72 -19.65
C TRP A 6 7.68 -49.99 -20.63
N GLN A 7 7.09 -49.23 -21.56
CA GLN A 7 7.77 -48.14 -22.26
C GLN A 7 7.07 -46.84 -21.86
N MET A 8 7.42 -46.36 -20.66
CA MET A 8 7.10 -45.00 -20.25
C MET A 8 7.96 -44.04 -21.10
N ASN A 9 7.31 -42.99 -21.60
CA ASN A 9 7.63 -42.36 -22.87
C ASN A 9 8.62 -41.18 -22.65
N TRP A 10 9.93 -41.44 -22.63
CA TRP A 10 11.03 -40.46 -22.41
C TRP A 10 10.96 -39.21 -23.32
N ARG A 11 10.38 -39.35 -24.52
CA ARG A 11 10.21 -38.24 -25.49
C ARG A 11 9.18 -37.18 -25.06
N THR A 12 8.22 -37.54 -24.21
CA THR A 12 7.17 -36.60 -23.76
C THR A 12 7.64 -35.69 -22.63
N MET A 13 8.52 -36.21 -21.75
CA MET A 13 9.13 -35.44 -20.65
C MET A 13 10.10 -34.38 -21.19
N THR A 14 11.01 -34.76 -22.08
CA THR A 14 11.95 -33.85 -22.75
C THR A 14 11.24 -32.73 -23.53
N SER A 15 10.15 -33.02 -24.24
CA SER A 15 9.39 -32.00 -24.98
C SER A 15 8.66 -30.98 -24.11
N THR A 16 8.29 -31.34 -22.86
CA THR A 16 7.57 -30.45 -21.94
C THR A 16 8.55 -29.48 -21.28
N VAL A 17 9.72 -29.98 -20.86
CA VAL A 17 10.80 -29.18 -20.28
C VAL A 17 11.31 -28.14 -21.27
N THR A 18 11.57 -28.52 -22.54
CA THR A 18 12.02 -27.56 -23.56
C THR A 18 10.98 -26.47 -23.86
N ARG A 19 9.69 -26.80 -23.82
CA ARG A 19 8.62 -25.81 -24.04
C ARG A 19 8.58 -24.77 -22.92
N VAL A 20 8.59 -25.21 -21.67
CA VAL A 20 8.55 -24.33 -20.49
C VAL A 20 9.82 -23.48 -20.41
N ALA A 21 10.99 -24.08 -20.66
CA ALA A 21 12.25 -23.34 -20.72
C ALA A 21 12.24 -22.27 -21.82
N GLY A 22 11.70 -22.57 -23.01
CA GLY A 22 11.59 -21.60 -24.10
C GLY A 22 10.64 -20.44 -23.80
N GLU A 23 9.52 -20.72 -23.13
CA GLU A 23 8.54 -19.72 -22.69
C GLU A 23 9.16 -18.77 -21.64
N SER A 24 9.75 -19.33 -20.58
CA SER A 24 10.42 -18.55 -19.53
C SER A 24 11.63 -17.77 -20.04
N ALA A 25 12.41 -18.33 -20.97
CA ALA A 25 13.53 -17.62 -21.57
C ALA A 25 13.07 -16.43 -22.42
N LEU A 26 11.96 -16.58 -23.16
CA LEU A 26 11.41 -15.52 -23.99
C LEU A 26 10.93 -14.34 -23.13
N ASP A 27 10.22 -14.64 -22.05
CA ASP A 27 9.77 -13.65 -21.08
C ASP A 27 10.94 -12.86 -20.47
N ARG A 28 11.92 -13.57 -19.90
CA ARG A 28 13.13 -12.94 -19.32
C ARG A 28 13.93 -12.10 -20.33
N ILE A 29 13.97 -12.50 -21.61
CA ILE A 29 14.61 -11.72 -22.67
C ILE A 29 13.77 -10.48 -23.00
N ALA A 30 12.44 -10.60 -23.05
CA ALA A 30 11.52 -9.49 -23.26
C ALA A 30 11.65 -8.43 -22.16
N CYS A 31 11.69 -8.85 -20.89
CA CYS A 31 11.86 -7.95 -19.75
C CYS A 31 13.27 -7.33 -19.72
N GLY A 32 14.33 -8.11 -19.98
CA GLY A 32 15.70 -7.60 -19.94
C GLY A 32 16.07 -6.65 -21.10
N LEU A 33 15.62 -6.93 -22.33
CA LEU A 33 15.94 -6.10 -23.50
C LEU A 33 14.86 -5.07 -23.86
N GLY A 34 13.69 -5.17 -23.22
CA GLY A 34 12.55 -4.31 -23.45
C GLY A 34 11.84 -4.51 -24.80
N GLY A 35 10.56 -4.13 -24.82
CA GLY A 35 9.70 -4.31 -26.00
C GLY A 35 10.07 -3.49 -27.22
N LYS A 36 10.86 -2.41 -27.10
CA LYS A 36 11.36 -1.65 -28.27
C LYS A 36 12.22 -2.52 -29.18
N ILE A 37 13.00 -3.45 -28.61
CA ILE A 37 13.88 -4.36 -29.34
C ILE A 37 13.15 -5.66 -29.67
N VAL A 38 12.49 -6.26 -28.67
CA VAL A 38 11.97 -7.63 -28.78
C VAL A 38 10.69 -7.71 -29.62
N LEU A 39 9.74 -6.79 -29.43
CA LEU A 39 8.45 -6.86 -30.13
C LEU A 39 8.57 -6.82 -31.66
N PRO A 40 9.39 -5.94 -32.29
CA PRO A 40 9.58 -5.94 -33.74
C PRO A 40 10.13 -7.26 -34.29
N MET A 41 10.97 -7.97 -33.53
CA MET A 41 11.55 -9.24 -33.94
C MET A 41 10.52 -10.35 -33.90
N ILE A 42 9.74 -10.44 -32.82
CA ILE A 42 8.87 -11.60 -32.58
C ILE A 42 7.46 -11.47 -33.16
N LYS A 43 6.96 -10.24 -33.36
CA LYS A 43 5.58 -9.96 -33.81
C LYS A 43 5.20 -10.75 -35.06
N GLN A 44 6.05 -10.75 -36.08
CA GLN A 44 5.76 -11.45 -37.34
C GLN A 44 5.74 -12.98 -37.15
N HIS A 45 6.62 -13.52 -36.31
CA HIS A 45 6.65 -14.95 -36.00
C HIS A 45 5.38 -15.39 -35.28
N ILE A 46 4.92 -14.65 -34.26
CA ILE A 46 3.67 -14.96 -33.55
C ILE A 46 2.51 -14.97 -34.54
N MET A 47 2.38 -13.96 -35.40
CA MET A 47 1.28 -13.92 -36.39
C MET A 47 1.30 -15.12 -37.35
N GLN A 48 2.48 -15.52 -37.83
CA GLN A 48 2.63 -16.71 -38.67
C GLN A 48 2.27 -18.00 -37.94
N MET A 49 2.62 -18.11 -36.65
CA MET A 49 2.31 -19.26 -35.82
C MET A 49 0.81 -19.39 -35.53
N LEU A 50 0.13 -18.27 -35.24
CA LEU A 50 -1.31 -18.23 -34.96
C LEU A 50 -2.16 -18.60 -36.18
N GLN A 51 -1.70 -18.30 -37.40
CA GLN A 51 -2.41 -18.64 -38.64
C GLN A 51 -2.09 -20.05 -39.17
N ASN A 52 -1.22 -20.80 -38.49
CA ASN A 52 -0.77 -22.10 -38.96
C ASN A 52 -1.85 -23.19 -38.78
N PRO A 53 -2.06 -24.09 -39.75
CA PRO A 53 -3.02 -25.19 -39.62
C PRO A 53 -2.65 -26.20 -38.52
N ASP A 54 -1.37 -26.34 -38.17
CA ASP A 54 -0.95 -27.18 -37.04
C ASP A 54 -1.26 -26.48 -35.70
N TRP A 55 -2.06 -27.14 -34.89
CA TRP A 55 -2.49 -26.65 -33.58
C TRP A 55 -1.32 -26.37 -32.63
N LYS A 56 -0.17 -27.05 -32.81
CA LYS A 56 1.02 -26.83 -31.98
C LYS A 56 1.61 -25.45 -32.19
N TYR A 57 1.63 -24.98 -33.44
CA TYR A 57 2.10 -23.63 -33.77
C TYR A 57 1.14 -22.59 -33.20
N ARG A 58 -0.18 -22.79 -33.34
CA ARG A 58 -1.18 -21.87 -32.76
C ARG A 58 -1.06 -21.78 -31.25
N HIS A 59 -0.95 -22.92 -30.57
CA HIS A 59 -0.69 -22.98 -29.14
C HIS A 59 0.59 -22.22 -28.76
N ALA A 60 1.71 -22.51 -29.44
CA ALA A 60 2.97 -21.85 -29.13
C ALA A 60 2.95 -20.34 -29.41
N GLY A 61 2.22 -19.90 -30.44
CA GLY A 61 2.00 -18.47 -30.73
C GLY A 61 1.24 -17.77 -29.59
N LEU A 62 0.22 -18.41 -29.03
CA LEU A 62 -0.53 -17.88 -27.88
C LEU A 62 0.33 -17.82 -26.61
N MET A 63 1.11 -18.86 -26.31
CA MET A 63 2.03 -18.85 -25.16
C MET A 63 3.16 -17.83 -25.33
N ALA A 64 3.70 -17.68 -26.54
CA ALA A 64 4.71 -16.66 -26.81
C ALA A 64 4.15 -15.25 -26.67
N LEU A 65 2.88 -15.04 -27.05
CA LEU A 65 2.18 -13.78 -26.83
C LEU A 65 1.99 -13.48 -25.33
N SER A 66 1.65 -14.50 -24.52
CA SER A 66 1.63 -14.37 -23.05
C SER A 66 3.00 -14.00 -22.50
N ALA A 67 4.06 -14.71 -22.92
CA ALA A 67 5.41 -14.52 -22.38
C ALA A 67 6.01 -13.14 -22.68
N ILE A 68 5.68 -12.50 -23.80
CA ILE A 68 6.23 -11.17 -24.11
C ILE A 68 5.41 -10.03 -23.51
N GLY A 69 4.26 -10.33 -22.89
CA GLY A 69 3.32 -9.32 -22.44
C GLY A 69 3.96 -8.36 -21.44
N GLU A 70 4.55 -8.88 -20.36
CA GLU A 70 5.21 -8.10 -19.31
C GLU A 70 6.29 -7.15 -19.87
N GLY A 71 7.29 -7.68 -20.57
CA GLY A 71 8.40 -6.88 -21.12
C GLY A 71 8.06 -6.00 -22.33
N CYS A 72 6.92 -6.23 -23.01
CA CYS A 72 6.55 -5.51 -24.24
C CYS A 72 5.20 -4.76 -24.16
N HIS A 73 4.54 -4.71 -23.00
CA HIS A 73 3.17 -4.19 -22.88
C HIS A 73 3.03 -2.77 -23.44
N GLN A 74 3.95 -1.86 -23.12
CA GLN A 74 3.89 -0.47 -23.58
C GLN A 74 3.85 -0.36 -25.11
N GLN A 75 4.70 -1.12 -25.82
CA GLN A 75 4.73 -1.10 -27.28
C GLN A 75 3.57 -1.88 -27.90
N MET A 76 3.04 -2.88 -27.18
CA MET A 76 1.88 -3.67 -27.60
C MET A 76 0.55 -2.90 -27.49
N GLU A 77 0.45 -1.86 -26.66
CA GLU A 77 -0.78 -1.08 -26.49
C GLU A 77 -1.38 -0.59 -27.82
N ALA A 78 -0.52 -0.15 -28.76
CA ALA A 78 -0.93 0.35 -30.07
C ALA A 78 -1.65 -0.69 -30.94
N ILE A 79 -1.37 -1.98 -30.71
CA ILE A 79 -1.94 -3.11 -31.46
C ILE A 79 -2.85 -4.00 -30.59
N LEU A 80 -3.07 -3.62 -29.33
CA LEU A 80 -3.75 -4.46 -28.34
C LEU A 80 -5.18 -4.81 -28.75
N ASN A 81 -5.93 -3.88 -29.35
CA ASN A 81 -7.30 -4.16 -29.82
C ASN A 81 -7.35 -5.24 -30.91
N GLU A 82 -6.37 -5.25 -31.81
CA GLU A 82 -6.25 -6.28 -32.85
C GLU A 82 -5.85 -7.62 -32.23
N ILE A 83 -4.88 -7.61 -31.32
CA ILE A 83 -4.41 -8.80 -30.60
C ILE A 83 -5.58 -9.45 -29.84
N VAL A 84 -6.30 -8.69 -29.01
CA VAL A 84 -7.41 -9.22 -28.21
C VAL A 84 -8.51 -9.78 -29.11
N SER A 85 -8.90 -9.04 -30.15
CA SER A 85 -9.91 -9.51 -31.09
C SER A 85 -9.50 -10.83 -31.76
N PHE A 86 -8.22 -11.01 -32.05
CA PHE A 86 -7.69 -12.23 -32.66
C PHE A 86 -7.58 -13.39 -31.65
N VAL A 87 -7.10 -13.12 -30.43
CA VAL A 87 -6.99 -14.10 -29.35
C VAL A 87 -8.36 -14.69 -28.98
N LEU A 88 -9.41 -13.85 -28.90
CA LEU A 88 -10.76 -14.29 -28.56
C LEU A 88 -11.34 -15.32 -29.56
N LEU A 89 -10.92 -15.29 -30.83
CA LEU A 89 -11.35 -16.30 -31.82
C LEU A 89 -10.82 -17.70 -31.46
N PHE A 90 -9.64 -17.78 -30.83
CA PHE A 90 -9.05 -19.05 -30.44
C PHE A 90 -9.73 -19.70 -29.23
N CYS A 91 -10.62 -19.00 -28.51
CA CYS A 91 -11.51 -19.62 -27.53
C CYS A 91 -12.45 -20.65 -28.17
N GLN A 92 -12.70 -20.55 -29.48
CA GLN A 92 -13.52 -21.47 -30.26
C GLN A 92 -12.69 -22.38 -31.19
N ASP A 93 -11.36 -22.46 -31.02
CA ASP A 93 -10.50 -23.31 -31.86
C ASP A 93 -10.93 -24.80 -31.77
N PRO A 94 -10.89 -25.56 -32.89
CA PRO A 94 -11.24 -26.97 -32.87
C PRO A 94 -10.38 -27.82 -31.93
N HIS A 95 -9.16 -27.36 -31.60
CA HIS A 95 -8.25 -28.09 -30.73
C HIS A 95 -8.30 -27.56 -29.28
N PRO A 96 -8.63 -28.41 -28.27
CA PRO A 96 -8.83 -27.95 -26.90
C PRO A 96 -7.57 -27.37 -26.24
N ARG A 97 -6.36 -27.80 -26.62
CA ARG A 97 -5.14 -27.18 -26.09
C ARG A 97 -4.92 -25.76 -26.61
N VAL A 98 -5.42 -25.44 -27.80
CA VAL A 98 -5.34 -24.06 -28.32
C VAL A 98 -6.34 -23.18 -27.59
N ARG A 99 -7.55 -23.69 -27.33
CA ARG A 99 -8.53 -23.01 -26.46
C ARG A 99 -8.00 -22.75 -25.06
N TYR A 100 -7.29 -23.71 -24.47
CA TYR A 100 -6.56 -23.53 -23.22
C TYR A 100 -5.53 -22.39 -23.33
N ALA A 101 -4.63 -22.43 -24.32
CA ALA A 101 -3.63 -21.36 -24.49
C ALA A 101 -4.28 -19.98 -24.77
N ALA A 102 -5.47 -19.94 -25.36
CA ALA A 102 -6.22 -18.70 -25.55
C ALA A 102 -6.71 -18.12 -24.20
N CYS A 103 -7.23 -18.97 -23.30
CA CYS A 103 -7.55 -18.54 -21.94
C CYS A 103 -6.29 -18.05 -21.19
N ASN A 104 -5.15 -18.73 -21.36
CA ASN A 104 -3.87 -18.28 -20.78
C ASN A 104 -3.51 -16.87 -21.26
N ALA A 105 -3.55 -16.64 -22.58
CA ALA A 105 -3.27 -15.34 -23.17
C ALA A 105 -4.23 -14.25 -22.67
N ILE A 106 -5.52 -14.55 -22.55
CA ILE A 106 -6.51 -13.59 -22.02
C ILE A 106 -6.22 -13.25 -20.55
N GLY A 107 -5.95 -14.26 -19.71
CA GLY A 107 -5.65 -14.06 -18.30
C GLY A 107 -4.36 -13.27 -18.09
N GLN A 108 -3.30 -13.62 -18.81
CA GLN A 108 -2.01 -12.91 -18.74
C GLN A 108 -2.15 -11.46 -19.22
N MET A 109 -2.82 -11.23 -20.36
CA MET A 109 -3.07 -9.87 -20.84
C MET A 109 -3.94 -9.04 -19.89
N ALA A 110 -4.82 -9.69 -19.12
CA ALA A 110 -5.61 -8.97 -18.13
C ALA A 110 -4.75 -8.41 -16.99
N THR A 111 -3.68 -9.10 -16.63
CA THR A 111 -2.69 -8.65 -15.64
C THR A 111 -1.70 -7.66 -16.25
N ASP A 112 -1.00 -8.01 -17.33
CA ASP A 112 0.09 -7.19 -17.90
C ASP A 112 -0.38 -5.81 -18.42
N PHE A 113 -1.65 -5.71 -18.83
CA PHE A 113 -2.24 -4.48 -19.38
C PHE A 113 -3.31 -3.87 -18.45
N ALA A 114 -3.34 -4.28 -17.19
CA ALA A 114 -4.22 -3.70 -16.19
C ALA A 114 -3.92 -2.21 -15.94
N PRO A 115 -4.93 -1.36 -15.64
CA PRO A 115 -6.37 -1.59 -15.74
C PRO A 115 -6.93 -1.25 -17.15
N THR A 116 -6.05 -0.93 -18.11
CA THR A 116 -6.44 -0.49 -19.46
C THR A 116 -7.16 -1.60 -20.23
N PHE A 117 -6.76 -2.85 -20.04
CA PHE A 117 -7.39 -4.02 -20.64
C PHE A 117 -8.86 -4.13 -20.23
N GLN A 118 -9.13 -4.06 -18.92
CA GLN A 118 -10.46 -4.13 -18.33
C GLN A 118 -11.32 -2.98 -18.83
N LYS A 119 -10.79 -1.75 -18.85
CA LYS A 119 -11.47 -0.55 -19.36
C LYS A 119 -11.92 -0.69 -20.82
N LYS A 120 -11.13 -1.35 -21.68
CA LYS A 120 -11.39 -1.40 -23.13
C LYS A 120 -12.16 -2.63 -23.59
N PHE A 121 -12.00 -3.77 -22.92
CA PHE A 121 -12.42 -5.06 -23.47
C PHE A 121 -13.37 -5.86 -22.56
N HIS A 122 -13.84 -5.27 -21.45
CA HIS A 122 -14.70 -5.96 -20.47
C HIS A 122 -15.89 -6.69 -21.11
N ASP A 123 -16.57 -6.06 -22.06
CA ASP A 123 -17.77 -6.60 -22.72
C ASP A 123 -17.47 -7.89 -23.48
N LYS A 124 -16.41 -7.90 -24.31
CA LYS A 124 -16.02 -9.03 -25.14
C LYS A 124 -15.36 -10.14 -24.34
N VAL A 125 -14.47 -9.77 -23.42
CA VAL A 125 -13.67 -10.73 -22.63
C VAL A 125 -14.56 -11.50 -21.67
N ILE A 126 -15.38 -10.80 -20.87
CA ILE A 126 -16.30 -11.46 -19.93
C ILE A 126 -17.23 -12.42 -20.68
N SER A 127 -17.84 -11.95 -21.78
CA SER A 127 -18.75 -12.78 -22.58
C SER A 127 -18.07 -14.03 -23.14
N SER A 128 -16.85 -13.90 -23.67
CA SER A 128 -16.11 -15.02 -24.25
C SER A 128 -15.64 -16.02 -23.20
N LEU A 129 -15.18 -15.55 -22.04
CA LEU A 129 -14.76 -16.42 -20.93
C LEU A 129 -15.96 -17.18 -20.36
N LEU A 130 -17.08 -16.50 -20.11
CA LEU A 130 -18.32 -17.15 -19.64
C LEU A 130 -18.79 -18.22 -20.63
N GLN A 131 -18.83 -17.93 -21.93
CA GLN A 131 -19.17 -18.92 -22.96
C GLN A 131 -18.20 -20.10 -22.95
N THR A 132 -16.90 -19.86 -22.76
CA THR A 132 -15.88 -20.92 -22.72
C THR A 132 -16.04 -21.80 -21.47
N MET A 133 -16.48 -21.22 -20.35
CA MET A 133 -16.80 -21.96 -19.12
C MET A 133 -18.03 -22.87 -19.28
N GLU A 134 -18.88 -22.66 -20.29
CA GLU A 134 -20.01 -23.54 -20.59
C GLU A 134 -19.62 -24.84 -21.33
N ASP A 135 -18.38 -24.97 -21.83
CA ASP A 135 -17.92 -26.16 -22.58
C ASP A 135 -17.74 -27.40 -21.68
N GLN A 136 -18.85 -28.07 -21.36
CA GLN A 136 -18.86 -29.26 -20.51
C GLN A 136 -18.05 -30.43 -21.06
N THR A 137 -17.71 -30.41 -22.36
CA THR A 137 -16.92 -31.48 -22.98
C THR A 137 -15.44 -31.42 -22.62
N ASN A 138 -14.94 -30.25 -22.16
CA ASN A 138 -13.53 -30.08 -21.83
C ASN A 138 -13.30 -29.37 -20.48
N PRO A 139 -13.27 -30.13 -19.36
CA PRO A 139 -13.10 -29.56 -18.02
C PRO A 139 -11.81 -28.75 -17.83
N ARG A 140 -10.72 -29.06 -18.56
CA ARG A 140 -9.47 -28.31 -18.45
C ARG A 140 -9.60 -26.91 -19.05
N VAL A 141 -10.30 -26.79 -20.18
CA VAL A 141 -10.57 -25.49 -20.80
C VAL A 141 -11.52 -24.66 -19.93
N GLN A 142 -12.57 -25.28 -19.37
CA GLN A 142 -13.47 -24.61 -18.42
C GLN A 142 -12.73 -24.06 -17.20
N ALA A 143 -11.91 -24.90 -16.56
CA ALA A 143 -11.14 -24.49 -15.39
C ALA A 143 -10.18 -23.34 -15.70
N HIS A 144 -9.55 -23.35 -16.88
CA HIS A 144 -8.61 -22.31 -17.25
C HIS A 144 -9.28 -21.02 -17.74
N ALA A 145 -10.49 -21.10 -18.30
CA ALA A 145 -11.32 -19.92 -18.55
C ALA A 145 -11.76 -19.25 -17.23
N ALA A 146 -12.09 -20.05 -16.20
CA ALA A 146 -12.35 -19.55 -14.85
C ALA A 146 -11.11 -18.91 -14.22
N ALA A 147 -9.92 -19.49 -14.42
CA ALA A 147 -8.65 -18.89 -14.01
C ALA A 147 -8.39 -17.53 -14.69
N ALA A 148 -8.59 -17.45 -16.01
CA ALA A 148 -8.46 -16.18 -16.73
C ALA A 148 -9.49 -15.12 -16.27
N LEU A 149 -10.68 -15.55 -15.85
CA LEU A 149 -11.68 -14.66 -15.27
C LEU A 149 -11.23 -14.09 -13.93
N ILE A 150 -10.52 -14.87 -13.09
CA ILE A 150 -9.95 -14.40 -11.82
C ILE A 150 -8.98 -13.25 -12.09
N ASN A 151 -7.96 -13.46 -12.94
CA ASN A 151 -7.01 -12.40 -13.32
C ASN A 151 -7.73 -11.16 -13.86
N PHE A 152 -8.80 -11.35 -14.65
CA PHE A 152 -9.57 -10.23 -15.15
C PHE A 152 -10.25 -9.44 -14.03
N THR A 153 -10.87 -10.11 -13.05
CA THR A 153 -11.67 -9.48 -12.00
C THR A 153 -10.84 -8.91 -10.85
N GLU A 154 -9.66 -9.47 -10.55
CA GLU A 154 -8.72 -8.95 -9.55
C GLU A 154 -8.27 -7.53 -9.89
N ASP A 155 -7.89 -7.29 -11.15
CA ASP A 155 -7.42 -5.99 -11.64
C ASP A 155 -8.54 -5.11 -12.24
N CYS A 156 -9.80 -5.52 -12.11
CA CYS A 156 -10.94 -4.77 -12.64
C CYS A 156 -11.40 -3.68 -11.67
N PRO A 157 -11.43 -2.40 -12.07
CA PRO A 157 -12.04 -1.35 -11.27
C PRO A 157 -13.49 -1.70 -10.93
N LYS A 158 -13.84 -1.67 -9.64
CA LYS A 158 -15.20 -1.95 -9.13
C LYS A 158 -16.32 -1.29 -9.95
N ALA A 159 -16.15 -0.02 -10.32
CA ALA A 159 -17.12 0.72 -11.13
C ALA A 159 -17.43 0.08 -12.50
N LEU A 160 -16.45 -0.61 -13.10
CA LEU A 160 -16.61 -1.33 -14.37
C LEU A 160 -17.19 -2.72 -14.21
N LEU A 161 -16.98 -3.38 -13.07
CA LEU A 161 -17.51 -4.72 -12.80
C LEU A 161 -19.01 -4.71 -12.49
N ILE A 162 -19.49 -3.68 -11.77
CA ILE A 162 -20.87 -3.58 -11.27
C ILE A 162 -21.94 -3.83 -12.36
N PRO A 163 -21.88 -3.24 -13.58
CA PRO A 163 -22.88 -3.47 -14.62
C PRO A 163 -23.00 -4.94 -15.07
N TYR A 164 -21.96 -5.75 -14.90
CA TYR A 164 -21.91 -7.15 -15.30
C TYR A 164 -22.19 -8.12 -14.15
N LEU A 165 -22.27 -7.60 -12.92
CA LEU A 165 -22.25 -8.41 -11.70
C LEU A 165 -23.39 -9.43 -11.63
N ASP A 166 -24.63 -9.03 -11.95
CA ASP A 166 -25.78 -9.94 -11.94
C ASP A 166 -25.60 -11.11 -12.93
N ASN A 167 -25.18 -10.80 -14.15
CA ASN A 167 -24.95 -11.82 -15.19
C ASN A 167 -23.79 -12.76 -14.81
N LEU A 168 -22.67 -12.22 -14.32
CA LEU A 168 -21.51 -12.99 -13.86
C LEU A 168 -21.90 -13.94 -12.73
N VAL A 169 -22.56 -13.42 -11.70
CA VAL A 169 -22.99 -14.17 -10.51
C VAL A 169 -23.94 -15.30 -10.90
N GLN A 170 -24.93 -15.03 -11.75
CA GLN A 170 -25.87 -16.06 -12.17
C GLN A 170 -25.18 -17.22 -12.91
N HIS A 171 -24.26 -16.92 -13.84
CA HIS A 171 -23.51 -17.94 -14.55
C HIS A 171 -22.60 -18.76 -13.61
N LEU A 172 -21.85 -18.08 -12.74
CA LEU A 172 -20.98 -18.74 -11.76
C LEU A 172 -21.78 -19.65 -10.81
N HIS A 173 -22.95 -19.21 -10.35
CA HIS A 173 -23.83 -20.01 -9.50
C HIS A 173 -24.33 -21.28 -10.22
N VAL A 174 -24.81 -21.16 -11.47
CA VAL A 174 -25.27 -22.32 -12.26
C VAL A 174 -24.14 -23.35 -12.43
N ILE A 175 -22.94 -22.89 -12.77
CA ILE A 175 -21.77 -23.77 -12.94
C ILE A 175 -21.38 -24.39 -11.60
N MET A 176 -21.34 -23.63 -10.51
CA MET A 176 -21.00 -24.13 -9.18
C MET A 176 -21.94 -25.25 -8.74
N VAL A 177 -23.26 -25.06 -8.88
CA VAL A 177 -24.26 -26.08 -8.51
C VAL A 177 -24.10 -27.34 -9.34
N ALA A 178 -23.91 -27.21 -10.66
CA ALA A 178 -23.69 -28.36 -11.54
C ALA A 178 -22.41 -29.12 -11.17
N LYS A 179 -21.30 -28.42 -10.93
CA LYS A 179 -20.02 -29.04 -10.58
C LYS A 179 -20.00 -29.62 -9.17
N LEU A 180 -20.76 -29.07 -8.24
CA LEU A 180 -20.99 -29.66 -6.93
C LEU A 180 -21.73 -31.01 -7.04
N GLN A 181 -22.75 -31.11 -7.90
CA GLN A 181 -23.42 -32.38 -8.15
C GLN A 181 -22.47 -33.42 -8.79
N GLU A 182 -21.63 -33.00 -9.74
CA GLU A 182 -20.60 -33.87 -10.32
C GLU A 182 -19.58 -34.35 -9.28
N LEU A 183 -19.15 -33.47 -8.35
CA LEU A 183 -18.29 -33.83 -7.24
C LEU A 183 -18.92 -34.94 -6.38
N ILE A 184 -20.18 -34.77 -5.99
CA ILE A 184 -20.91 -35.75 -5.16
C ILE A 184 -21.05 -37.10 -5.88
N GLN A 185 -21.31 -37.09 -7.19
CA GLN A 185 -21.55 -38.31 -7.96
C GLN A 185 -20.27 -39.03 -8.42
N LYS A 186 -19.23 -38.28 -8.78
CA LYS A 186 -18.04 -38.79 -9.50
C LYS A 186 -16.71 -38.40 -8.85
N GLY A 187 -16.69 -37.53 -7.84
CA GLY A 187 -15.46 -37.04 -7.22
C GLY A 187 -14.68 -36.02 -8.06
N THR A 188 -15.29 -35.41 -9.09
CA THR A 188 -14.61 -34.45 -9.97
C THR A 188 -14.59 -33.04 -9.38
N LYS A 189 -13.39 -32.47 -9.16
CA LYS A 189 -13.19 -31.19 -8.45
C LYS A 189 -12.56 -30.05 -9.25
N LEU A 190 -11.81 -30.34 -10.32
CA LEU A 190 -10.94 -29.38 -11.02
C LEU A 190 -11.63 -28.05 -11.39
N VAL A 191 -12.82 -28.13 -12.00
CA VAL A 191 -13.56 -26.92 -12.42
C VAL A 191 -14.16 -26.21 -11.21
N LEU A 192 -14.64 -26.97 -10.22
CA LEU A 192 -15.23 -26.41 -9.00
C LEU A 192 -14.20 -25.60 -8.20
N GLU A 193 -12.96 -26.10 -8.10
CA GLU A 193 -11.85 -25.39 -7.44
C GLU A 193 -11.63 -24.00 -8.04
N GLN A 194 -11.69 -23.87 -9.36
CA GLN A 194 -11.50 -22.57 -10.02
C GLN A 194 -12.74 -21.69 -9.94
N VAL A 195 -13.94 -22.25 -10.09
CA VAL A 195 -15.20 -21.50 -9.99
C VAL A 195 -15.37 -20.89 -8.59
N VAL A 196 -15.01 -21.62 -7.53
CA VAL A 196 -15.04 -21.11 -6.16
C VAL A 196 -14.10 -19.91 -6.00
N THR A 197 -12.88 -19.98 -6.54
CA THR A 197 -11.95 -18.83 -6.52
C THR A 197 -12.44 -17.67 -7.39
N SER A 198 -13.06 -17.92 -8.56
CA SER A 198 -13.68 -16.86 -9.38
C SER A 198 -14.81 -16.15 -8.64
N ILE A 199 -15.65 -16.87 -7.88
CA ILE A 199 -16.69 -16.26 -7.05
C ILE A 199 -16.05 -15.40 -5.95
N ALA A 200 -14.97 -15.89 -5.33
CA ALA A 200 -14.24 -15.14 -4.31
C ALA A 200 -13.68 -13.81 -4.84
N SER A 201 -13.02 -13.83 -6.00
CA SER A 201 -12.47 -12.65 -6.66
C SER A 201 -13.59 -11.65 -7.04
N VAL A 202 -14.69 -12.12 -7.64
CA VAL A 202 -15.84 -11.25 -7.96
C VAL A 202 -16.44 -10.62 -6.71
N ALA A 203 -16.55 -11.38 -5.61
CA ALA A 203 -17.08 -10.86 -4.35
C ALA A 203 -16.18 -9.80 -3.73
N ASP A 204 -14.87 -10.05 -3.70
CA ASP A 204 -13.87 -9.12 -3.16
C ASP A 204 -13.88 -7.79 -3.92
N THR A 205 -13.85 -7.82 -5.26
CA THR A 205 -13.92 -6.62 -6.10
C THR A 205 -15.26 -5.89 -6.02
N ALA A 206 -16.37 -6.61 -5.80
CA ALA A 206 -17.71 -6.01 -5.72
C ALA A 206 -18.04 -5.38 -4.35
N GLU A 207 -17.35 -5.79 -3.28
CA GLU A 207 -17.53 -5.31 -1.91
C GLU A 207 -19.03 -5.29 -1.50
N GLU A 208 -19.56 -4.14 -1.05
CA GLU A 208 -20.95 -4.03 -0.59
C GLU A 208 -21.98 -4.31 -1.68
N LYS A 209 -21.58 -4.27 -2.96
CA LYS A 209 -22.46 -4.63 -4.08
C LYS A 209 -22.71 -6.13 -4.18
N PHE A 210 -21.95 -6.95 -3.46
CA PHE A 210 -22.14 -8.40 -3.41
C PHE A 210 -23.24 -8.85 -2.42
N VAL A 211 -23.68 -7.98 -1.51
CA VAL A 211 -24.70 -8.27 -0.48
C VAL A 211 -25.96 -8.97 -1.02
N PRO A 212 -26.56 -8.56 -2.16
CA PRO A 212 -27.76 -9.21 -2.70
C PRO A 212 -27.56 -10.67 -3.11
N TYR A 213 -26.32 -11.09 -3.37
CA TYR A 213 -25.98 -12.42 -3.87
C TYR A 213 -25.47 -13.35 -2.78
N TYR A 214 -25.28 -12.85 -1.55
CA TYR A 214 -24.74 -13.62 -0.43
C TYR A 214 -25.51 -14.94 -0.19
N ASP A 215 -26.84 -14.86 -0.15
CA ASP A 215 -27.71 -16.01 0.16
C ASP A 215 -27.74 -17.06 -0.97
N LEU A 216 -27.24 -16.70 -2.16
CA LEU A 216 -27.14 -17.60 -3.31
C LEU A 216 -25.98 -18.60 -3.17
N PHE A 217 -24.85 -18.16 -2.60
CA PHE A 217 -23.62 -18.96 -2.54
C PHE A 217 -23.34 -19.56 -1.16
N MET A 218 -23.59 -18.81 -0.08
CA MET A 218 -23.13 -19.17 1.26
C MET A 218 -23.59 -20.57 1.72
N PRO A 219 -24.85 -21.00 1.50
CA PRO A 219 -25.28 -22.35 1.87
C PRO A 219 -24.51 -23.46 1.14
N SER A 220 -24.26 -23.31 -0.16
CA SER A 220 -23.52 -24.28 -0.98
C SER A 220 -22.05 -24.34 -0.58
N LEU A 221 -21.43 -23.19 -0.27
CA LEU A 221 -20.03 -23.14 0.16
C LEU A 221 -19.84 -23.83 1.53
N LYS A 222 -20.74 -23.58 2.50
CA LYS A 222 -20.71 -24.30 3.79
C LYS A 222 -20.85 -25.81 3.59
N HIS A 223 -21.75 -26.24 2.71
CA HIS A 223 -21.91 -27.66 2.39
C HIS A 223 -20.62 -28.28 1.80
N ILE A 224 -19.90 -27.56 0.94
CA ILE A 224 -18.61 -28.02 0.42
C ILE A 224 -17.61 -28.23 1.56
N VAL A 225 -17.44 -27.25 2.47
CA VAL A 225 -16.49 -27.36 3.59
C VAL A 225 -16.81 -28.50 4.55
N GLU A 226 -18.10 -28.79 4.77
CA GLU A 226 -18.57 -29.89 5.61
C GLU A 226 -18.28 -31.27 5.03
N ASN A 227 -18.31 -31.41 3.69
CA ASN A 227 -18.22 -32.70 3.01
C ASN A 227 -16.83 -32.97 2.39
N ALA A 228 -16.03 -31.93 2.12
CA ALA A 228 -14.69 -32.02 1.55
C ALA A 228 -13.61 -32.43 2.58
N VAL A 229 -13.85 -33.51 3.34
CA VAL A 229 -12.95 -33.97 4.43
C VAL A 229 -11.83 -34.92 3.97
N GLN A 230 -11.93 -35.42 2.74
CA GLN A 230 -10.97 -36.36 2.17
C GLN A 230 -9.64 -35.65 1.83
N LYS A 231 -8.51 -36.37 1.92
CA LYS A 231 -7.17 -35.79 1.66
C LYS A 231 -7.08 -35.16 0.27
N GLU A 232 -7.70 -35.79 -0.73
CA GLU A 232 -7.70 -35.31 -2.10
C GLU A 232 -8.50 -34.00 -2.23
N LEU A 233 -9.44 -33.69 -1.33
CA LEU A 233 -10.28 -32.50 -1.39
C LEU A 233 -9.77 -31.33 -0.53
N ARG A 234 -8.60 -31.46 0.10
CA ARG A 234 -8.01 -30.42 0.98
C ARG A 234 -7.85 -29.08 0.27
N LEU A 235 -7.35 -29.07 -0.97
CA LEU A 235 -7.21 -27.84 -1.76
C LEU A 235 -8.57 -27.18 -2.03
N LEU A 236 -9.56 -27.96 -2.47
CA LEU A 236 -10.92 -27.46 -2.66
C LEU A 236 -11.50 -26.88 -1.37
N ARG A 237 -11.29 -27.56 -0.23
CA ARG A 237 -11.74 -27.10 1.08
C ARG A 237 -11.09 -25.76 1.45
N GLY A 238 -9.77 -25.64 1.29
CA GLY A 238 -9.01 -24.40 1.52
C GLY A 238 -9.52 -23.23 0.68
N LYS A 239 -9.64 -23.43 -0.64
CA LYS A 239 -10.21 -22.42 -1.56
C LYS A 239 -11.64 -22.03 -1.22
N THR A 240 -12.46 -22.97 -0.75
CA THR A 240 -13.84 -22.70 -0.32
C THR A 240 -13.87 -21.89 0.98
N ILE A 241 -13.00 -22.21 1.94
CA ILE A 241 -12.82 -21.44 3.17
C ILE A 241 -12.40 -20.00 2.83
N GLU A 242 -11.45 -19.83 1.93
CA GLU A 242 -11.06 -18.52 1.42
C GLU A 242 -12.25 -17.77 0.81
N CYS A 243 -13.00 -18.40 -0.10
CA CYS A 243 -14.18 -17.81 -0.72
C CYS A 243 -15.22 -17.36 0.32
N ILE A 244 -15.52 -18.19 1.32
CA ILE A 244 -16.45 -17.82 2.41
C ILE A 244 -15.94 -16.58 3.16
N SER A 245 -14.65 -16.55 3.49
CA SER A 245 -14.04 -15.45 4.24
C SER A 245 -13.99 -14.14 3.45
N LEU A 246 -13.72 -14.19 2.14
CA LEU A 246 -13.74 -13.03 1.23
C LEU A 246 -15.15 -12.51 1.02
N ILE A 247 -16.14 -13.39 0.80
CA ILE A 247 -17.55 -12.99 0.74
C ILE A 247 -17.96 -12.31 2.04
N GLY A 248 -17.60 -12.89 3.19
CA GLY A 248 -17.89 -12.31 4.51
C GLY A 248 -17.27 -10.93 4.70
N LEU A 249 -16.06 -10.72 4.18
CA LEU A 249 -15.37 -9.44 4.21
C LEU A 249 -16.07 -8.40 3.32
N ALA A 250 -16.41 -8.78 2.09
CA ALA A 250 -17.08 -7.92 1.11
C ALA A 250 -18.46 -7.44 1.57
N VAL A 251 -19.28 -8.32 2.14
CA VAL A 251 -20.64 -7.97 2.61
C VAL A 251 -20.66 -7.28 3.96
N GLY A 252 -19.53 -7.30 4.68
CA GLY A 252 -19.37 -6.71 5.99
C GLY A 252 -20.01 -7.50 7.14
N LYS A 253 -19.67 -7.06 8.36
CA LYS A 253 -20.03 -7.73 9.62
C LYS A 253 -21.51 -8.01 9.76
N GLU A 254 -22.37 -7.02 9.49
CA GLU A 254 -23.82 -7.14 9.74
C GLU A 254 -24.47 -8.28 8.94
N LYS A 255 -24.11 -8.42 7.66
CA LYS A 255 -24.67 -9.47 6.80
C LYS A 255 -24.04 -10.83 7.08
N PHE A 256 -22.75 -10.89 7.43
CA PHE A 256 -22.04 -12.14 7.70
C PHE A 256 -22.33 -12.75 9.08
N MET A 257 -22.67 -11.92 10.08
CA MET A 257 -22.83 -12.34 11.48
C MET A 257 -23.74 -13.57 11.71
N PRO A 258 -24.89 -13.73 11.02
CA PRO A 258 -25.76 -14.90 11.20
C PRO A 258 -25.09 -16.23 10.90
N ASP A 259 -24.13 -16.26 9.97
CA ASP A 259 -23.37 -17.45 9.59
C ASP A 259 -22.00 -17.55 10.25
N ALA A 260 -21.48 -16.45 10.81
CA ALA A 260 -20.13 -16.37 11.35
C ALA A 260 -19.84 -17.48 12.36
N SER A 261 -20.75 -17.74 13.32
CA SER A 261 -20.55 -18.79 14.32
C SER A 261 -20.44 -20.19 13.69
N ALA A 262 -21.29 -20.49 12.70
CA ALA A 262 -21.26 -21.78 12.01
C ALA A 262 -19.97 -21.94 11.18
N VAL A 263 -19.58 -20.90 10.45
CA VAL A 263 -18.33 -20.90 9.67
C VAL A 263 -17.11 -21.05 10.58
N MET A 264 -17.08 -20.35 11.72
CA MET A 264 -16.01 -20.46 12.70
C MET A 264 -15.92 -21.87 13.29
N GLN A 265 -17.05 -22.51 13.58
CA GLN A 265 -17.06 -23.92 14.01
C GLN A 265 -16.52 -24.87 12.93
N LEU A 266 -16.82 -24.61 11.65
CA LEU A 266 -16.26 -25.39 10.54
C LEU A 266 -14.74 -25.22 10.42
N LEU A 267 -14.25 -23.99 10.59
CA LEU A 267 -12.82 -23.69 10.64
C LEU A 267 -12.14 -24.40 11.82
N LEU A 268 -12.70 -24.29 13.02
CA LEU A 268 -12.18 -24.95 14.24
C LEU A 268 -12.16 -26.47 14.10
N LYS A 269 -13.21 -27.09 13.51
CA LYS A 269 -13.25 -28.53 13.27
C LYS A 269 -12.16 -28.97 12.29
N THR A 270 -11.91 -28.16 11.26
CA THR A 270 -10.80 -28.37 10.33
C THR A 270 -9.44 -28.20 11.03
N GLN A 271 -9.37 -27.28 12.00
CA GLN A 271 -8.18 -27.02 12.82
C GLN A 271 -7.89 -28.14 13.84
N THR A 272 -8.89 -28.84 14.38
CA THR A 272 -8.63 -29.96 15.30
C THR A 272 -7.98 -31.15 14.62
N ASP A 273 -8.23 -31.33 13.31
CA ASP A 273 -7.55 -32.33 12.47
C ASP A 273 -6.11 -31.88 12.08
N PHE A 274 -5.70 -30.65 12.45
CA PHE A 274 -4.50 -29.94 12.01
C PHE A 274 -3.23 -30.30 12.80
N ASN A 275 -3.38 -30.76 14.04
CA ASN A 275 -2.24 -31.23 14.83
C ASN A 275 -1.59 -32.51 14.24
N ASP A 276 -2.28 -33.16 13.29
CA ASP A 276 -1.85 -34.37 12.58
C ASP A 276 -1.46 -34.09 11.09
N LEU A 277 -1.35 -32.82 10.69
CA LEU A 277 -0.92 -32.42 9.34
C LEU A 277 0.59 -32.15 9.28
N ASP A 278 1.19 -32.47 8.14
CA ASP A 278 2.57 -32.13 7.82
C ASP A 278 2.73 -30.60 7.68
N ASP A 279 3.92 -30.07 7.99
CA ASP A 279 4.18 -28.63 8.04
C ASP A 279 4.06 -27.92 6.66
N ASP A 280 4.01 -28.68 5.56
CA ASP A 280 3.87 -28.24 4.17
C ASP A 280 2.48 -28.49 3.57
N ASP A 281 1.46 -28.81 4.39
CA ASP A 281 0.11 -29.06 3.87
C ASP A 281 -0.50 -27.78 3.26
N PRO A 282 -0.99 -27.82 2.00
CA PRO A 282 -1.45 -26.63 1.28
C PRO A 282 -2.68 -25.95 1.90
N GLN A 283 -3.40 -26.60 2.83
CA GLN A 283 -4.55 -25.98 3.49
C GLN A 283 -4.14 -24.99 4.60
N ILE A 284 -2.89 -25.03 5.07
CA ILE A 284 -2.37 -24.18 6.16
C ILE A 284 -2.50 -22.70 5.79
N SER A 285 -2.01 -22.31 4.62
CA SER A 285 -2.04 -20.92 4.14
C SER A 285 -3.46 -20.38 4.02
N TYR A 286 -4.37 -21.14 3.39
CA TYR A 286 -5.78 -20.76 3.25
C TYR A 286 -6.48 -20.56 4.60
N MET A 287 -6.18 -21.42 5.58
CA MET A 287 -6.77 -21.30 6.92
C MET A 287 -6.24 -20.07 7.67
N ILE A 288 -4.93 -19.84 7.64
CA ILE A 288 -4.27 -18.70 8.26
C ILE A 288 -4.86 -17.38 7.72
N SER A 289 -4.94 -17.23 6.39
CA SER A 289 -5.53 -16.05 5.76
C SER A 289 -7.03 -15.90 6.05
N ALA A 290 -7.79 -17.00 6.09
CA ALA A 290 -9.20 -16.95 6.46
C ALA A 290 -9.41 -16.47 7.90
N TRP A 291 -8.57 -16.89 8.85
CA TRP A 291 -8.67 -16.42 10.24
C TRP A 291 -8.43 -14.91 10.37
N ALA A 292 -7.50 -14.33 9.62
CA ALA A 292 -7.31 -12.89 9.62
C ALA A 292 -8.47 -12.13 9.02
N ARG A 293 -9.05 -12.62 7.92
CA ARG A 293 -10.28 -12.04 7.37
C ARG A 293 -11.42 -12.12 8.40
N MET A 294 -11.58 -13.25 9.10
CA MET A 294 -12.56 -13.37 10.19
C MET A 294 -12.29 -12.38 11.35
N CYS A 295 -11.03 -12.16 11.70
CA CYS A 295 -10.65 -11.15 12.71
C CYS A 295 -11.04 -9.74 12.26
N LYS A 296 -10.74 -9.37 11.01
CA LYS A 296 -11.12 -8.07 10.44
C LYS A 296 -12.64 -7.87 10.40
N ILE A 297 -13.40 -8.92 10.08
CA ILE A 297 -14.88 -8.85 10.04
C ILE A 297 -15.48 -8.74 11.45
N LEU A 298 -15.06 -9.59 12.38
CA LEU A 298 -15.67 -9.68 13.70
C LEU A 298 -15.17 -8.58 14.66
N GLY A 299 -13.96 -8.07 14.44
CA GLY A 299 -13.28 -7.13 15.30
C GLY A 299 -13.09 -7.70 16.70
N LYS A 300 -13.50 -6.95 17.73
CA LYS A 300 -13.36 -7.35 19.14
C LYS A 300 -14.03 -8.70 19.48
N GLU A 301 -15.07 -9.11 18.76
CA GLU A 301 -15.74 -10.40 18.99
C GLU A 301 -14.89 -11.61 18.58
N PHE A 302 -13.81 -11.38 17.82
CA PHE A 302 -12.84 -12.42 17.47
C PHE A 302 -11.98 -12.87 18.66
N GLN A 303 -11.86 -12.05 19.72
CA GLN A 303 -10.99 -12.32 20.87
C GLN A 303 -11.22 -13.71 21.51
N GLN A 304 -12.47 -14.17 21.53
CA GLN A 304 -12.83 -15.48 22.09
C GLN A 304 -12.17 -16.67 21.35
N TYR A 305 -11.75 -16.48 20.11
CA TYR A 305 -11.14 -17.51 19.27
C TYR A 305 -9.61 -17.49 19.32
N LEU A 306 -8.99 -16.42 19.85
CA LEU A 306 -7.53 -16.29 19.99
C LEU A 306 -6.86 -17.52 20.65
N PRO A 307 -7.39 -18.11 21.74
CA PRO A 307 -6.75 -19.27 22.35
C PRO A 307 -6.59 -20.47 21.43
N VAL A 308 -7.45 -20.60 20.40
CA VAL A 308 -7.39 -21.71 19.45
C VAL A 308 -6.53 -21.38 18.25
N VAL A 309 -6.57 -20.13 17.76
CA VAL A 309 -5.83 -19.74 16.53
C VAL A 309 -4.37 -19.39 16.80
N MET A 310 -4.03 -18.89 18.00
CA MET A 310 -2.68 -18.39 18.29
C MET A 310 -1.64 -19.50 18.34
N GLY A 311 -1.98 -20.69 18.86
CA GLY A 311 -1.03 -21.81 18.96
C GLY A 311 -0.46 -22.24 17.60
N PRO A 312 -1.32 -22.65 16.65
CA PRO A 312 -0.90 -22.99 15.28
C PRO A 312 -0.19 -21.84 14.57
N LEU A 313 -0.70 -20.61 14.71
CA LEU A 313 -0.11 -19.44 14.06
C LEU A 313 1.32 -19.18 14.55
N MET A 314 1.55 -19.24 15.86
CA MET A 314 2.89 -19.09 16.44
C MET A 314 3.83 -20.22 16.01
N LYS A 315 3.32 -21.45 15.83
CA LYS A 315 4.11 -22.58 15.31
C LYS A 315 4.60 -22.28 13.89
N THR A 316 3.70 -21.90 12.98
CA THR A 316 4.05 -21.58 11.58
C THR A 316 4.99 -20.38 11.49
N ALA A 317 4.71 -19.30 12.22
CA ALA A 317 5.59 -18.13 12.26
C ALA A 317 6.98 -18.44 12.87
N SER A 318 7.12 -19.54 13.62
CA SER A 318 8.38 -19.98 14.22
C SER A 318 9.12 -21.04 13.41
N ILE A 319 8.65 -21.41 12.21
CA ILE A 319 9.35 -22.35 11.32
C ILE A 319 10.79 -21.85 11.11
N LYS A 320 11.75 -22.77 11.26
CA LYS A 320 13.17 -22.53 11.00
C LYS A 320 13.49 -23.19 9.66
N PRO A 321 13.97 -22.42 8.67
CA PRO A 321 14.38 -23.01 7.41
C PRO A 321 15.56 -23.95 7.61
N GLU A 322 15.57 -25.03 6.85
CA GLU A 322 16.74 -25.89 6.74
C GLU A 322 17.76 -25.21 5.84
N VAL A 323 19.01 -25.10 6.31
CA VAL A 323 20.10 -24.46 5.58
C VAL A 323 21.27 -25.44 5.45
N ALA A 324 21.89 -25.45 4.29
CA ALA A 324 23.03 -26.31 3.98
C ALA A 324 24.16 -25.50 3.35
N LEU A 325 25.39 -25.75 3.76
CA LEU A 325 26.59 -25.27 3.07
C LEU A 325 27.15 -26.46 2.30
N LEU A 326 27.13 -26.37 0.98
CA LEU A 326 27.49 -27.46 0.07
C LEU A 326 28.64 -27.05 -0.83
N ASP A 327 29.42 -28.02 -1.29
CA ASP A 327 30.31 -27.81 -2.42
C ASP A 327 29.54 -27.95 -3.75
N THR A 328 30.19 -27.58 -4.85
CA THR A 328 29.59 -27.65 -6.20
C THR A 328 29.08 -29.05 -6.59
N GLN A 329 29.65 -30.14 -6.06
CA GLN A 329 29.26 -31.50 -6.42
C GLN A 329 28.04 -31.97 -5.62
N ASP A 330 27.96 -31.57 -4.35
CA ASP A 330 26.82 -31.89 -3.49
C ASP A 330 25.56 -31.10 -3.88
N MET A 331 25.71 -29.89 -4.46
CA MET A 331 24.59 -29.09 -4.97
C MET A 331 23.85 -29.78 -6.14
N GLU A 332 24.57 -30.41 -7.07
CA GLU A 332 23.97 -31.11 -8.22
C GLU A 332 23.08 -32.29 -7.77
N ASN A 333 23.40 -32.92 -6.64
CA ASN A 333 22.63 -34.05 -6.09
C ASN A 333 21.34 -33.61 -5.36
N MET A 334 21.30 -32.38 -4.84
CA MET A 334 20.13 -31.83 -4.13
C MET A 334 19.21 -31.01 -5.03
N CYS A 335 19.67 -30.64 -6.23
CA CYS A 335 18.90 -29.88 -7.22
C CYS A 335 17.70 -30.66 -7.81
N GLU A 336 17.56 -31.96 -7.53
CA GLU A 336 16.39 -32.76 -7.91
C GLU A 336 15.18 -32.58 -6.96
N ASP A 337 15.36 -31.94 -5.80
CA ASP A 337 14.28 -31.61 -4.88
C ASP A 337 13.78 -30.18 -5.16
N ASP A 338 12.58 -30.05 -5.74
CA ASP A 338 11.96 -28.77 -6.15
C ASP A 338 11.80 -27.75 -5.01
N GLY A 339 12.07 -28.12 -3.74
CA GLY A 339 11.96 -27.27 -2.56
C GLY A 339 13.27 -26.65 -2.04
N TRP A 340 14.40 -26.82 -2.72
CA TRP A 340 15.69 -26.23 -2.34
C TRP A 340 16.18 -25.20 -3.37
N GLU A 341 16.60 -24.03 -2.88
CA GLU A 341 17.25 -23.01 -3.68
C GLU A 341 18.69 -22.79 -3.21
N PHE A 342 19.58 -22.46 -4.16
CA PHE A 342 21.02 -22.37 -3.89
C PHE A 342 21.59 -21.03 -4.37
N VAL A 343 22.37 -20.39 -3.51
CA VAL A 343 23.16 -19.18 -3.82
C VAL A 343 24.63 -19.54 -3.80
N ASN A 344 25.34 -19.29 -4.91
CA ASN A 344 26.78 -19.54 -4.99
C ASN A 344 27.54 -18.38 -4.32
N LEU A 345 28.33 -18.68 -3.28
CA LEU A 345 29.06 -17.69 -2.50
C LEU A 345 30.47 -17.40 -3.06
N GLY A 346 30.89 -18.11 -4.11
CA GLY A 346 32.28 -18.13 -4.56
C GLY A 346 33.09 -19.26 -3.90
N ASP A 347 34.35 -19.42 -4.29
CA ASP A 347 35.27 -20.44 -3.75
C ASP A 347 34.73 -21.89 -3.77
N GLN A 348 33.90 -22.23 -4.76
CA GLN A 348 33.23 -23.53 -4.90
C GLN A 348 32.27 -23.90 -3.75
N GLN A 349 31.82 -22.90 -2.96
CA GLN A 349 30.82 -23.07 -1.91
C GLN A 349 29.48 -22.49 -2.34
N SER A 350 28.42 -23.25 -2.08
CA SER A 350 27.04 -22.85 -2.28
C SER A 350 26.26 -22.91 -0.97
N PHE A 351 25.42 -21.92 -0.74
CA PHE A 351 24.47 -21.87 0.36
C PHE A 351 23.12 -22.33 -0.15
N GLY A 352 22.66 -23.49 0.32
CA GLY A 352 21.34 -24.02 0.06
C GLY A 352 20.35 -23.64 1.15
N ILE A 353 19.14 -23.27 0.76
CA ILE A 353 18.02 -23.06 1.66
C ILE A 353 16.80 -23.84 1.18
N LYS A 354 16.12 -24.50 2.10
CA LYS A 354 14.82 -25.09 1.83
C LYS A 354 13.76 -23.99 1.86
N THR A 355 13.17 -23.69 0.70
CA THR A 355 12.18 -22.61 0.54
C THR A 355 10.77 -23.03 0.98
N ALA A 356 10.52 -24.34 1.07
CA ALA A 356 9.27 -24.87 1.61
C ALA A 356 9.00 -24.32 3.03
N GLY A 357 7.82 -23.72 3.24
CA GLY A 357 7.42 -23.14 4.52
C GLY A 357 7.77 -21.67 4.72
N LEU A 358 8.58 -21.05 3.83
CA LEU A 358 8.96 -19.64 3.98
C LEU A 358 7.79 -18.69 3.70
N GLU A 359 7.00 -18.97 2.67
CA GLU A 359 5.78 -18.23 2.34
C GLU A 359 4.72 -18.37 3.44
N GLU A 360 4.55 -19.57 3.99
CA GLU A 360 3.67 -19.83 5.12
C GLU A 360 4.12 -19.07 6.36
N LYS A 361 5.44 -18.99 6.61
CA LYS A 361 6.03 -18.20 7.70
C LYS A 361 5.75 -16.71 7.50
N ALA A 362 5.97 -16.16 6.30
CA ALA A 362 5.69 -14.77 5.96
C ALA A 362 4.21 -14.43 6.17
N THR A 363 3.32 -15.28 5.64
CA THR A 363 1.87 -15.16 5.82
C THR A 363 1.50 -15.18 7.31
N ALA A 364 2.05 -16.11 8.09
CA ALA A 364 1.79 -16.22 9.51
C ALA A 364 2.25 -14.98 10.29
N CYS A 365 3.43 -14.44 9.97
CA CYS A 365 3.92 -13.19 10.53
C CYS A 365 2.98 -12.02 10.21
N GLN A 366 2.52 -11.90 8.97
CA GLN A 366 1.57 -10.86 8.58
C GLN A 366 0.22 -10.99 9.30
N MET A 367 -0.21 -12.20 9.64
CA MET A 367 -1.45 -12.34 10.43
C MET A 367 -1.27 -11.90 11.88
N LEU A 368 -0.09 -12.07 12.47
CA LEU A 368 0.22 -11.53 13.80
C LEU A 368 0.16 -9.99 13.80
N VAL A 369 0.66 -9.35 12.73
CA VAL A 369 0.50 -7.90 12.49
C VAL A 369 -0.98 -7.52 12.44
N CYS A 370 -1.77 -8.24 11.64
CA CYS A 370 -3.21 -8.02 11.50
C CYS A 370 -3.94 -8.13 12.84
N TYR A 371 -3.67 -9.18 13.64
CA TYR A 371 -4.30 -9.33 14.95
C TYR A 371 -3.92 -8.22 15.92
N ALA A 372 -2.66 -7.80 15.96
CA ALA A 372 -2.24 -6.68 16.80
C ALA A 372 -2.96 -5.38 16.40
N LYS A 373 -3.04 -5.10 15.10
CA LYS A 373 -3.71 -3.91 14.54
C LYS A 373 -5.21 -3.86 14.82
N GLU A 374 -5.92 -4.95 14.56
CA GLU A 374 -7.39 -5.00 14.63
C GLU A 374 -7.90 -5.16 16.07
N LEU A 375 -7.20 -5.93 16.91
CA LEU A 375 -7.67 -6.26 18.26
C LEU A 375 -7.14 -5.29 19.32
N LYS A 376 -6.00 -4.63 19.07
CA LYS A 376 -5.36 -3.65 19.97
C LYS A 376 -5.25 -4.22 21.39
N GLU A 377 -5.92 -3.59 22.35
CA GLU A 377 -5.99 -4.02 23.77
C GLU A 377 -6.38 -5.49 23.95
N GLY A 378 -7.16 -6.06 23.01
CA GLY A 378 -7.54 -7.47 23.00
C GLY A 378 -6.40 -8.46 22.76
N PHE A 379 -5.27 -7.99 22.25
CA PHE A 379 -4.11 -8.82 21.92
C PHE A 379 -3.04 -8.81 23.03
N VAL A 380 -3.28 -8.10 24.14
CA VAL A 380 -2.28 -7.85 25.18
C VAL A 380 -1.71 -9.12 25.82
N GLU A 381 -2.53 -10.17 25.97
CA GLU A 381 -2.09 -11.45 26.55
C GLU A 381 -1.02 -12.17 25.70
N TYR A 382 -0.96 -11.86 24.41
CA TYR A 382 -0.03 -12.46 23.47
C TYR A 382 1.14 -11.53 23.11
N THR A 383 1.13 -10.29 23.58
CA THR A 383 2.09 -9.28 23.14
C THR A 383 3.54 -9.70 23.42
N GLU A 384 3.87 -10.06 24.67
CA GLU A 384 5.25 -10.43 25.02
C GLU A 384 5.81 -11.61 24.21
N GLN A 385 5.01 -12.66 23.98
CA GLN A 385 5.47 -13.81 23.20
C GLN A 385 5.70 -13.45 21.73
N VAL A 386 4.87 -12.56 21.16
CA VAL A 386 5.00 -12.12 19.77
C VAL A 386 6.17 -11.17 19.62
N VAL A 387 6.41 -10.26 20.58
CA VAL A 387 7.63 -9.43 20.60
C VAL A 387 8.89 -10.29 20.57
N LYS A 388 8.96 -11.31 21.43
CA LYS A 388 10.09 -12.25 21.49
C LYS A 388 10.28 -13.06 20.20
N LEU A 389 9.19 -13.30 19.46
CA LEU A 389 9.24 -13.96 18.16
C LEU A 389 9.69 -13.00 17.04
N MET A 390 9.13 -11.79 16.98
CA MET A 390 9.32 -10.86 15.85
C MET A 390 10.68 -10.16 15.89
N VAL A 391 11.23 -9.85 17.07
CA VAL A 391 12.51 -9.13 17.17
C VAL A 391 13.67 -9.84 16.43
N PRO A 392 13.88 -11.16 16.59
CA PRO A 392 14.89 -11.88 15.80
C PRO A 392 14.60 -11.91 14.30
N LEU A 393 13.32 -11.79 13.90
CA LEU A 393 12.91 -11.88 12.50
C LEU A 393 13.26 -10.63 11.69
N LEU A 394 13.61 -9.51 12.34
CA LEU A 394 14.22 -8.35 11.68
C LEU A 394 15.52 -8.70 10.94
N LYS A 395 16.21 -9.79 11.34
CA LYS A 395 17.45 -10.27 10.72
C LYS A 395 17.26 -11.55 9.91
N PHE A 396 16.03 -11.85 9.51
CA PHE A 396 15.70 -13.02 8.70
C PHE A 396 15.90 -12.73 7.22
N TYR A 397 17.16 -12.65 6.79
CA TYR A 397 17.57 -12.29 5.41
C TYR A 397 17.17 -13.30 4.32
N PHE A 398 16.36 -14.30 4.66
CA PHE A 398 15.89 -15.31 3.72
C PHE A 398 14.55 -14.96 3.07
N HIS A 399 13.83 -13.98 3.61
CA HIS A 399 12.53 -13.58 3.08
C HIS A 399 12.18 -12.15 3.51
N ASP A 400 11.89 -11.29 2.54
CA ASP A 400 11.67 -9.85 2.76
C ASP A 400 10.36 -9.60 3.51
N GLY A 401 9.27 -10.23 3.06
CA GLY A 401 7.96 -10.16 3.74
C GLY A 401 7.98 -10.56 5.22
N VAL A 402 8.87 -11.45 5.66
CA VAL A 402 9.04 -11.78 7.09
C VAL A 402 9.63 -10.60 7.87
N ARG A 403 10.64 -9.94 7.29
CA ARG A 403 11.31 -8.78 7.89
C ARG A 403 10.39 -7.56 7.93
N VAL A 404 9.64 -7.31 6.85
CA VAL A 404 8.60 -6.27 6.79
C VAL A 404 7.55 -6.51 7.87
N ALA A 405 6.96 -7.72 7.93
CA ALA A 405 5.96 -8.05 8.95
C ALA A 405 6.52 -7.91 10.39
N ALA A 406 7.79 -8.27 10.60
CA ALA A 406 8.46 -8.06 11.88
C ALA A 406 8.56 -6.57 12.22
N ALA A 407 9.01 -5.72 11.29
CA ALA A 407 9.08 -4.27 11.46
C ALA A 407 7.71 -3.66 11.78
N GLU A 408 6.71 -3.91 10.92
CA GLU A 408 5.33 -3.41 11.06
C GLU A 408 4.72 -3.77 12.43
N SER A 409 5.06 -4.95 12.96
CA SER A 409 4.53 -5.43 14.23
C SER A 409 5.00 -4.59 15.43
N MET A 410 6.18 -3.96 15.38
CA MET A 410 6.80 -3.34 16.55
C MET A 410 5.94 -2.22 17.17
N PRO A 411 5.55 -1.16 16.43
CA PRO A 411 4.71 -0.11 16.99
C PRO A 411 3.32 -0.63 17.39
N LEU A 412 2.74 -1.57 16.63
CA LEU A 412 1.43 -2.16 16.93
C LEU A 412 1.45 -2.97 18.23
N LEU A 413 2.52 -3.71 18.49
CA LEU A 413 2.70 -4.46 19.74
C LEU A 413 2.91 -3.51 20.93
N LEU A 414 3.58 -2.37 20.75
CA LEU A 414 3.64 -1.31 21.77
C LEU A 414 2.26 -0.70 22.04
N GLU A 415 1.45 -0.44 21.01
CA GLU A 415 0.07 0.01 21.19
C GLU A 415 -0.78 -0.99 21.99
N CYS A 416 -0.63 -2.29 21.71
CA CYS A 416 -1.28 -3.35 22.48
C CYS A 416 -0.80 -3.37 23.93
N ALA A 417 0.51 -3.23 24.16
CA ALA A 417 1.13 -3.23 25.49
C ALA A 417 0.68 -2.04 26.37
N ARG A 418 0.33 -0.90 25.76
CA ARG A 418 -0.01 0.35 26.46
C ARG A 418 -1.10 0.18 27.51
N VAL A 419 -2.06 -0.72 27.30
CA VAL A 419 -3.17 -0.97 28.25
C VAL A 419 -2.69 -1.55 29.60
N ARG A 420 -1.53 -2.20 29.65
CA ARG A 420 -0.93 -2.74 30.89
C ARG A 420 -0.10 -1.71 31.67
N GLY A 421 0.04 -0.49 31.16
CA GLY A 421 0.76 0.61 31.81
C GLY A 421 2.21 0.77 31.34
N PRO A 422 2.85 1.88 31.75
CA PRO A 422 4.13 2.33 31.20
C PRO A 422 5.30 1.39 31.54
N GLU A 423 5.29 0.69 32.68
CA GLU A 423 6.36 -0.25 33.05
C GLU A 423 6.41 -1.45 32.11
N TYR A 424 5.26 -2.04 31.78
CA TYR A 424 5.17 -3.14 30.83
C TYR A 424 5.55 -2.68 29.42
N LEU A 425 5.05 -1.50 29.01
CA LEU A 425 5.39 -0.88 27.73
C LEU A 425 6.91 -0.67 27.58
N THR A 426 7.56 -0.15 28.63
CA THR A 426 9.02 0.07 28.66
C THR A 426 9.79 -1.24 28.56
N GLN A 427 9.32 -2.31 29.23
CA GLN A 427 9.93 -3.63 29.12
C GLN A 427 9.85 -4.17 27.69
N MET A 428 8.71 -4.02 27.01
CA MET A 428 8.56 -4.45 25.61
C MET A 428 9.48 -3.64 24.70
N TRP A 429 9.54 -2.32 24.88
CA TRP A 429 10.42 -1.44 24.11
C TRP A 429 11.90 -1.81 24.28
N HIS A 430 12.35 -2.13 25.50
CA HIS A 430 13.74 -2.55 25.74
C HIS A 430 14.13 -3.81 24.95
N PHE A 431 13.20 -4.71 24.64
CA PHE A 431 13.49 -5.87 23.78
C PHE A 431 13.65 -5.48 22.30
N MET A 432 13.00 -4.40 21.86
CA MET A 432 12.95 -3.99 20.45
C MET A 432 14.04 -3.00 20.06
N CYS A 433 14.32 -2.02 20.93
CA CYS A 433 15.06 -0.81 20.59
C CYS A 433 16.45 -1.09 19.97
N ASP A 434 17.26 -1.91 20.65
CA ASP A 434 18.62 -2.27 20.19
C ASP A 434 18.59 -3.03 18.86
N ALA A 435 17.63 -3.94 18.70
CA ALA A 435 17.49 -4.73 17.49
C ALA A 435 17.06 -3.89 16.28
N LEU A 436 16.15 -2.92 16.49
CA LEU A 436 15.70 -1.99 15.46
C LEU A 436 16.83 -1.07 15.01
N ILE A 437 17.57 -0.45 15.94
CA ILE A 437 18.71 0.42 15.60
C ILE A 437 19.74 -0.36 14.78
N LYS A 438 20.10 -1.58 15.22
CA LYS A 438 21.03 -2.44 14.49
C LYS A 438 20.51 -2.82 13.11
N ALA A 439 19.22 -3.09 12.97
CA ALA A 439 18.62 -3.46 11.69
C ALA A 439 18.71 -2.29 10.69
N ILE A 440 18.46 -1.04 11.11
CA ILE A 440 18.63 0.15 10.25
C ILE A 440 20.08 0.25 9.72
N GLY A 441 21.06 -0.10 10.54
CA GLY A 441 22.47 -0.05 10.17
C GLY A 441 22.94 -1.19 9.25
N THR A 442 22.20 -2.30 9.15
CA THR A 442 22.66 -3.53 8.45
C THR A 442 21.73 -4.05 7.36
N GLU A 443 20.52 -3.52 7.24
CA GLU A 443 19.53 -3.97 6.26
C GLU A 443 19.98 -3.68 4.81
N PRO A 444 20.11 -4.71 3.95
CA PRO A 444 20.56 -4.55 2.57
C PRO A 444 19.47 -4.08 1.59
N ASP A 445 18.20 -4.37 1.85
CA ASP A 445 17.10 -4.05 0.96
C ASP A 445 16.47 -2.69 1.30
N SER A 446 16.29 -1.82 0.30
CA SER A 446 15.84 -0.44 0.53
C SER A 446 14.37 -0.37 0.97
N ASP A 447 13.52 -1.23 0.42
CA ASP A 447 12.10 -1.26 0.77
C ASP A 447 11.92 -1.78 2.20
N VAL A 448 12.61 -2.88 2.55
CA VAL A 448 12.61 -3.42 3.92
C VAL A 448 13.22 -2.41 4.91
N LEU A 449 14.32 -1.74 4.55
CA LEU A 449 14.95 -0.71 5.38
C LEU A 449 13.97 0.43 5.67
N SER A 450 13.23 0.88 4.66
CA SER A 450 12.28 1.97 4.80
C SER A 450 11.20 1.65 5.84
N GLU A 451 10.70 0.40 5.86
CA GLU A 451 9.69 -0.07 6.81
C GLU A 451 10.25 -0.20 8.23
N ILE A 452 11.50 -0.66 8.38
CA ILE A 452 12.20 -0.70 9.67
C ILE A 452 12.38 0.72 10.22
N MET A 453 12.83 1.66 9.39
CA MET A 453 13.03 3.06 9.78
C MET A 453 11.71 3.73 10.18
N HIS A 454 10.65 3.54 9.39
CA HIS A 454 9.31 4.04 9.71
C HIS A 454 8.79 3.45 11.02
N SER A 455 8.91 2.13 11.20
CA SER A 455 8.49 1.43 12.42
C SER A 455 9.25 1.93 13.65
N PHE A 456 10.55 2.17 13.52
CA PHE A 456 11.36 2.74 14.59
C PHE A 456 10.91 4.16 14.97
N ALA A 457 10.66 5.03 13.98
CA ALA A 457 10.12 6.37 14.21
C ALA A 457 8.78 6.33 14.95
N LYS A 458 7.86 5.44 14.54
CA LYS A 458 6.57 5.25 15.22
C LYS A 458 6.71 4.73 16.64
N CYS A 459 7.66 3.84 16.90
CA CYS A 459 7.95 3.41 18.26
C CYS A 459 8.43 4.57 19.14
N ILE A 460 9.30 5.45 18.63
CA ILE A 460 9.76 6.64 19.37
C ILE A 460 8.58 7.56 19.68
N GLU A 461 7.72 7.85 18.71
CA GLU A 461 6.52 8.68 18.88
C GLU A 461 5.58 8.12 19.98
N LEU A 462 5.39 6.80 20.00
CA LEU A 462 4.57 6.11 21.00
C LEU A 462 5.18 6.14 22.41
N MET A 463 6.50 6.04 22.51
CA MET A 463 7.22 5.96 23.79
C MET A 463 7.51 7.34 24.39
N GLY A 464 7.82 8.33 23.56
CA GLY A 464 8.12 9.71 23.97
C GLY A 464 9.50 9.90 24.62
N ASP A 465 9.64 10.99 25.38
CA ASP A 465 10.88 11.40 26.06
C ASP A 465 11.39 10.32 27.02
N GLY A 466 12.69 10.00 26.91
CA GLY A 466 13.38 9.01 27.74
C GLY A 466 13.39 7.58 27.18
N CYS A 467 12.85 7.34 25.98
CA CYS A 467 12.83 6.02 25.36
C CYS A 467 14.20 5.53 24.84
N LEU A 468 15.08 6.45 24.45
CA LEU A 468 16.46 6.20 24.03
C LEU A 468 17.46 6.58 25.13
N ASN A 469 18.45 5.70 25.35
CA ASN A 469 19.59 5.95 26.22
C ASN A 469 20.77 6.55 25.43
N ASN A 470 21.85 6.92 26.11
CA ASN A 470 23.01 7.57 25.47
C ASN A 470 23.71 6.69 24.42
N GLU A 471 23.80 5.38 24.66
CA GLU A 471 24.42 4.41 23.74
C GLU A 471 23.59 4.28 22.46
N HIS A 472 22.26 4.19 22.60
CA HIS A 472 21.32 4.19 21.48
C HIS A 472 21.41 5.49 20.66
N PHE A 473 21.54 6.65 21.33
CA PHE A 473 21.73 7.93 20.62
C PHE A 473 23.06 7.98 19.87
N GLU A 474 24.15 7.49 20.46
CA GLU A 474 25.46 7.45 19.79
C GLU A 474 25.42 6.54 18.55
N GLU A 475 24.86 5.33 18.68
CA GLU A 475 24.73 4.38 17.56
C GLU A 475 23.80 4.92 16.47
N LEU A 476 22.62 5.44 16.83
CA LEU A 476 21.68 6.04 15.89
C LEU A 476 22.29 7.24 15.16
N GLY A 477 23.02 8.10 15.86
CA GLY A 477 23.72 9.25 15.28
C GLY A 477 24.73 8.81 14.22
N GLY A 478 25.53 7.78 14.51
CA GLY A 478 26.47 7.20 13.56
C GLY A 478 25.78 6.58 12.34
N ILE A 479 24.68 5.86 12.54
CA ILE A 479 23.91 5.22 11.46
C ILE A 479 23.27 6.25 10.53
N LEU A 480 22.55 7.24 11.07
CA LEU A 480 21.92 8.30 10.27
C LEU A 480 22.96 9.12 9.51
N LYS A 481 24.10 9.39 10.16
CA LYS A 481 25.24 10.03 9.49
C LYS A 481 25.74 9.21 8.31
N GLY A 482 25.94 7.91 8.50
CA GLY A 482 26.37 6.99 7.43
C GLY A 482 25.39 6.95 6.25
N LYS A 483 24.07 6.90 6.54
CA LYS A 483 23.03 6.94 5.50
C LYS A 483 23.01 8.24 4.70
N LEU A 484 23.21 9.38 5.36
CA LEU A 484 23.34 10.68 4.68
C LEU A 484 24.63 10.78 3.85
N GLU A 485 25.75 10.24 4.34
CA GLU A 485 27.00 10.19 3.56
C GLU A 485 26.87 9.28 2.33
N GLU A 486 26.17 8.14 2.46
CA GLU A 486 25.83 7.22 1.39
C GLU A 486 24.95 7.89 0.33
N HIS A 487 23.90 8.61 0.73
CA HIS A 487 23.02 9.39 -0.17
C HIS A 487 23.82 10.31 -1.12
N PHE A 488 24.72 11.12 -0.57
CA PHE A 488 25.54 12.02 -1.40
C PHE A 488 26.54 11.28 -2.29
N LYS A 489 27.11 10.18 -1.80
CA LYS A 489 28.04 9.37 -2.58
C LYS A 489 27.32 8.69 -3.75
N ASN A 490 26.11 8.19 -3.54
CA ASN A 490 25.31 7.54 -4.57
C ASN A 490 24.93 8.54 -5.68
N GLN A 491 24.62 9.79 -5.35
CA GLN A 491 24.44 10.85 -6.35
C GLN A 491 25.68 11.04 -7.25
N GLU A 492 26.88 11.07 -6.67
CA GLU A 492 28.13 11.19 -7.44
C GLU A 492 28.37 9.96 -8.33
N LEU A 493 28.11 8.75 -7.80
CA LEU A 493 28.22 7.51 -8.56
C LEU A 493 27.24 7.47 -9.75
N ARG A 494 25.98 7.87 -9.55
CA ARG A 494 25.00 7.97 -10.64
C ARG A 494 25.45 8.96 -11.71
N GLN A 495 26.01 10.11 -11.33
CA GLN A 495 26.54 11.06 -12.30
C GLN A 495 27.72 10.51 -13.09
N ALA A 496 28.59 9.71 -12.47
CA ALA A 496 29.70 9.04 -13.15
C ALA A 496 29.19 7.95 -14.12
N LYS A 497 28.21 7.13 -13.70
CA LYS A 497 27.59 6.08 -14.55
C LYS A 497 26.96 6.68 -15.82
N ARG A 498 26.38 7.89 -15.75
CA ARG A 498 25.84 8.61 -16.92
C ARG A 498 26.89 9.06 -17.95
N GLN A 499 28.17 9.00 -17.60
CA GLN A 499 29.29 9.36 -18.49
C GLN A 499 29.98 8.14 -19.10
N ASP A 500 29.54 6.92 -18.77
CA ASP A 500 30.10 5.68 -19.28
C ASP A 500 29.76 5.47 -20.77
N GLU A 501 30.61 4.72 -21.49
CA GLU A 501 30.40 4.37 -22.90
C GLU A 501 29.18 3.46 -23.09
N ASP A 502 28.83 2.67 -22.07
CA ASP A 502 27.69 1.75 -22.04
C ASP A 502 26.38 2.41 -21.56
N TYR A 503 26.35 3.74 -21.37
CA TYR A 503 25.14 4.45 -20.96
C TYR A 503 24.06 4.43 -22.05
N ASP A 504 22.90 3.90 -21.72
CA ASP A 504 21.71 3.90 -22.56
C ASP A 504 20.43 4.22 -21.76
N GLU A 505 19.27 4.12 -22.41
CA GLU A 505 17.98 4.42 -21.79
C GLU A 505 17.62 3.46 -20.64
N GLN A 506 18.02 2.19 -20.72
CA GLN A 506 17.75 1.20 -19.66
C GLN A 506 18.61 1.46 -18.43
N VAL A 507 19.86 1.88 -18.65
CA VAL A 507 20.72 2.34 -17.57
C VAL A 507 20.12 3.57 -16.91
N GLU A 508 19.62 4.56 -17.66
CA GLU A 508 18.97 5.74 -17.04
C GLU A 508 17.75 5.37 -16.19
N GLU A 509 16.89 4.44 -16.65
CA GLU A 509 15.76 3.94 -15.86
C GLU A 509 16.25 3.33 -14.53
N THR A 510 17.29 2.49 -14.57
CA THR A 510 17.88 1.91 -13.35
C THR A 510 18.45 2.97 -12.42
N LEU A 511 19.12 4.01 -12.96
CA LEU A 511 19.67 5.10 -12.15
C LEU A 511 18.57 5.98 -11.54
N GLN A 512 17.44 6.10 -12.21
CA GLN A 512 16.28 6.83 -11.70
C GLN A 512 15.62 6.03 -10.56
N ASP A 513 15.47 4.71 -10.70
CA ASP A 513 14.99 3.83 -9.62
C ASP A 513 15.93 3.87 -8.40
N GLU A 514 17.25 3.85 -8.62
CA GLU A 514 18.25 4.05 -7.55
C GLU A 514 18.09 5.41 -6.85
N ASP A 515 17.78 6.48 -7.59
CA ASP A 515 17.57 7.83 -7.04
C ASP A 515 16.26 7.92 -6.23
N GLU A 516 15.19 7.31 -6.74
CA GLU A 516 13.89 7.25 -6.07
C GLU A 516 13.99 6.50 -4.74
N ASN A 517 14.73 5.39 -4.71
CA ASN A 517 15.02 4.63 -3.48
C ASN A 517 15.83 5.46 -2.48
N ASP A 518 16.91 6.12 -2.91
CA ASP A 518 17.72 6.99 -2.04
C ASP A 518 16.87 8.13 -1.44
N VAL A 519 16.05 8.79 -2.27
CA VAL A 519 15.12 9.84 -1.82
C VAL A 519 14.09 9.27 -0.85
N TYR A 520 13.57 8.07 -1.09
CA TYR A 520 12.63 7.43 -0.18
C TYR A 520 13.26 7.17 1.19
N ILE A 521 14.51 6.67 1.24
CA ILE A 521 15.27 6.53 2.48
C ILE A 521 15.50 7.88 3.17
N LEU A 522 15.78 8.95 2.42
CA LEU A 522 15.93 10.30 2.99
C LEU A 522 14.64 10.76 3.68
N THR A 523 13.46 10.44 3.14
CA THR A 523 12.18 10.71 3.83
C THR A 523 12.09 9.99 5.18
N LYS A 524 12.63 8.76 5.27
CA LYS A 524 12.62 7.97 6.50
C LYS A 524 13.66 8.46 7.52
N VAL A 525 14.78 9.02 7.05
CA VAL A 525 15.69 9.78 7.92
C VAL A 525 14.94 10.96 8.55
N SER A 526 14.16 11.69 7.75
CA SER A 526 13.30 12.77 8.24
C SER A 526 12.26 12.26 9.25
N ASP A 527 11.58 11.14 8.98
CA ASP A 527 10.59 10.54 9.90
C ASP A 527 11.20 10.21 11.29
N ILE A 528 12.40 9.60 11.31
CA ILE A 528 13.10 9.30 12.57
C ILE A 528 13.46 10.59 13.29
N LEU A 529 14.04 11.57 12.59
CA LEU A 529 14.41 12.85 13.19
C LEU A 529 13.20 13.60 13.73
N HIS A 530 12.09 13.64 12.99
CA HIS A 530 10.81 14.20 13.42
C HIS A 530 10.36 13.58 14.75
N SER A 531 10.33 12.25 14.85
CA SER A 531 9.91 11.54 16.08
C SER A 531 10.82 11.85 17.28
N VAL A 532 12.13 12.01 17.03
CA VAL A 532 13.12 12.38 18.05
C VAL A 532 12.92 13.83 18.49
N PHE A 533 12.73 14.77 17.55
CA PHE A 533 12.51 16.18 17.87
C PHE A 533 11.19 16.41 18.61
N SER A 534 10.09 15.81 18.16
CA SER A 534 8.78 15.93 18.81
C SER A 534 8.77 15.38 20.24
N SER A 535 9.53 14.30 20.49
CA SER A 535 9.65 13.65 21.79
C SER A 535 10.60 14.38 22.74
N TYR A 536 11.82 14.71 22.30
CA TYR A 536 12.89 15.24 23.15
C TYR A 536 13.02 16.77 23.13
N LYS A 537 12.43 17.43 22.12
CA LYS A 537 12.39 18.89 21.97
C LYS A 537 13.79 19.50 22.01
N GLU A 538 13.96 20.63 22.70
CA GLU A 538 15.22 21.37 22.77
C GLU A 538 16.41 20.56 23.30
N LYS A 539 16.17 19.48 24.07
CA LYS A 539 17.22 18.68 24.73
C LYS A 539 18.12 17.94 23.76
N VAL A 540 17.61 17.63 22.56
CA VAL A 540 18.30 16.77 21.58
C VAL A 540 19.17 17.54 20.59
N LEU A 541 19.07 18.88 20.59
CA LEU A 541 19.84 19.74 19.68
C LEU A 541 21.37 19.51 19.77
N PRO A 542 22.00 19.34 20.96
CA PRO A 542 23.44 19.04 21.02
C PRO A 542 23.81 17.72 20.36
N TRP A 543 22.93 16.71 20.40
CA TRP A 543 23.14 15.45 19.69
C TRP A 543 22.98 15.64 18.17
N PHE A 544 22.03 16.46 17.74
CA PHE A 544 21.79 16.74 16.31
C PHE A 544 22.96 17.46 15.62
N GLU A 545 23.81 18.18 16.37
CA GLU A 545 24.98 18.88 15.83
C GLU A 545 25.91 17.98 15.00
N GLN A 546 25.97 16.67 15.30
CA GLN A 546 26.79 15.73 14.53
C GLN A 546 26.27 15.48 13.10
N LEU A 547 24.98 15.69 12.86
CA LEU A 547 24.32 15.53 11.55
C LEU A 547 24.21 16.87 10.81
N LEU A 548 24.32 17.99 11.53
CA LEU A 548 23.99 19.32 11.06
C LEU A 548 24.63 19.68 9.71
N GLN A 549 25.93 19.40 9.52
CA GLN A 549 26.62 19.74 8.26
C GLN A 549 26.08 18.96 7.05
N LEU A 550 25.66 17.70 7.25
CA LEU A 550 25.06 16.88 6.20
C LEU A 550 23.65 17.38 5.87
N ILE A 551 22.87 17.76 6.88
CA ILE A 551 21.54 18.35 6.66
C ILE A 551 21.65 19.72 5.95
N VAL A 552 22.64 20.54 6.32
CA VAL A 552 22.92 21.81 5.61
C VAL A 552 23.30 21.56 4.15
N ASN A 553 24.03 20.49 3.87
CA ASN A 553 24.42 20.14 2.51
C ASN A 553 23.20 19.81 1.63
N LEU A 554 22.09 19.30 2.19
CA LEU A 554 20.83 19.04 1.47
C LEU A 554 20.19 20.33 0.94
N ILE A 555 20.20 21.41 1.74
CA ILE A 555 19.58 22.70 1.38
C ILE A 555 20.48 23.60 0.51
N CYS A 556 21.63 23.09 0.05
CA CYS A 556 22.51 23.83 -0.85
C CYS A 556 21.83 24.06 -2.21
N PRO A 557 21.93 25.26 -2.82
CA PRO A 557 21.16 25.61 -4.04
C PRO A 557 21.39 24.72 -5.26
N HIS A 558 22.56 24.08 -5.36
CA HIS A 558 22.92 23.18 -6.47
C HIS A 558 22.40 21.74 -6.31
N ARG A 559 21.81 21.39 -5.16
CA ARG A 559 21.30 20.03 -4.92
C ARG A 559 20.01 19.79 -5.69
N PRO A 560 19.63 18.51 -5.94
CA PRO A 560 18.31 18.16 -6.45
C PRO A 560 17.19 18.77 -5.59
N TRP A 561 16.01 18.97 -6.19
CA TRP A 561 14.88 19.59 -5.47
C TRP A 561 14.43 18.74 -4.28
N ALA A 562 14.47 17.40 -4.39
CA ALA A 562 14.11 16.48 -3.31
C ALA A 562 15.03 16.65 -2.09
N ASP A 563 16.35 16.79 -2.29
CA ASP A 563 17.29 17.10 -1.21
C ASP A 563 16.90 18.41 -0.50
N ARG A 564 16.65 19.47 -1.28
CA ARG A 564 16.29 20.78 -0.71
C ARG A 564 14.99 20.71 0.07
N GLN A 565 14.00 19.99 -0.45
CA GLN A 565 12.72 19.75 0.23
C GLN A 565 12.94 19.08 1.60
N TRP A 566 13.57 17.91 1.63
CA TRP A 566 13.71 17.13 2.86
C TRP A 566 14.68 17.78 3.86
N GLY A 567 15.71 18.47 3.38
CA GLY A 567 16.56 19.30 4.22
C GLY A 567 15.78 20.42 4.91
N LEU A 568 14.85 21.07 4.21
CA LEU A 568 13.96 22.08 4.80
C LEU A 568 12.98 21.45 5.79
N CYS A 569 12.34 20.32 5.46
CA CYS A 569 11.45 19.60 6.38
C CYS A 569 12.11 19.28 7.72
N ILE A 570 13.37 18.80 7.70
CA ILE A 570 14.13 18.53 8.93
C ILE A 570 14.36 19.82 9.75
N PHE A 571 14.63 20.95 9.10
CA PHE A 571 14.75 22.23 9.79
C PHE A 571 13.40 22.78 10.27
N ASP A 572 12.31 22.47 9.58
CA ASP A 572 10.96 22.81 10.03
C ASP A 572 10.66 22.13 11.37
N ASP A 573 10.99 20.84 11.52
CA ASP A 573 10.85 20.11 12.78
C ASP A 573 11.73 20.69 13.91
N VAL A 574 12.95 21.11 13.57
CA VAL A 574 13.84 21.81 14.53
C VAL A 574 13.19 23.10 15.01
N VAL A 575 12.53 23.86 14.13
CA VAL A 575 11.81 25.08 14.52
C VAL A 575 10.54 24.73 15.31
N GLU A 576 9.75 23.77 14.87
CA GLU A 576 8.47 23.47 15.48
C GLU A 576 8.62 22.89 16.89
N HIS A 577 9.54 21.93 17.06
CA HIS A 577 9.65 21.16 18.30
C HIS A 577 10.80 21.60 19.21
N CYS A 578 11.82 22.26 18.68
CA CYS A 578 13.02 22.64 19.42
C CYS A 578 13.20 24.17 19.57
N SER A 579 12.15 24.96 19.34
CA SER A 579 12.14 26.40 19.65
C SER A 579 11.87 26.67 21.13
N PRO A 580 12.44 27.75 21.70
CA PRO A 580 13.17 28.83 21.03
C PRO A 580 14.67 28.56 20.78
N SER A 581 15.22 27.45 21.29
CA SER A 581 16.64 27.11 21.10
C SER A 581 17.07 26.90 19.65
N SER A 582 16.13 26.57 18.76
CA SER A 582 16.31 26.48 17.30
C SER A 582 17.03 27.69 16.71
N PHE A 583 16.80 28.89 17.24
CA PHE A 583 17.40 30.13 16.71
C PHE A 583 18.92 30.16 16.81
N LYS A 584 19.54 29.36 17.69
CA LYS A 584 21.00 29.20 17.74
C LYS A 584 21.56 28.64 16.43
N TYR A 585 20.75 27.90 15.69
CA TYR A 585 21.11 27.26 14.42
C TYR A 585 20.52 28.01 13.22
N ALA A 586 19.89 29.18 13.43
CA ALA A 586 19.26 29.95 12.35
C ALA A 586 20.23 30.33 11.22
N GLU A 587 21.53 30.46 11.50
CA GLU A 587 22.57 30.74 10.49
C GLU A 587 22.63 29.67 9.39
N TYR A 588 22.21 28.45 9.69
CA TYR A 588 22.27 27.31 8.78
C TYR A 588 21.11 27.28 7.80
N PHE A 589 19.89 27.62 8.23
CA PHE A 589 18.68 27.35 7.46
C PHE A 589 17.80 28.57 7.19
N LEU A 590 17.84 29.62 8.02
CA LEU A 590 16.85 30.69 7.97
C LEU A 590 16.87 31.46 6.65
N ARG A 591 18.07 31.80 6.15
CA ARG A 591 18.19 32.52 4.87
C ARG A 591 17.86 31.62 3.67
N PRO A 592 18.40 30.38 3.56
CA PRO A 592 17.98 29.44 2.53
C PRO A 592 16.47 29.19 2.50
N MET A 593 15.83 29.06 3.66
CA MET A 593 14.38 28.84 3.76
C MET A 593 13.58 30.01 3.20
N LEU A 594 13.91 31.26 3.56
CA LEU A 594 13.24 32.44 2.98
C LEU A 594 13.43 32.55 1.46
N GLN A 595 14.60 32.17 0.95
CA GLN A 595 14.86 32.14 -0.50
C GLN A 595 14.04 31.05 -1.20
N SER A 596 13.84 29.91 -0.53
CA SER A 596 13.14 28.74 -1.04
C SER A 596 11.62 28.94 -1.17
N LEU A 597 11.05 29.98 -0.54
CA LEU A 597 9.66 30.39 -0.78
C LEU A 597 9.36 30.67 -2.25
N CYS A 598 10.37 31.07 -3.03
CA CYS A 598 10.24 31.37 -4.45
C CYS A 598 10.96 30.33 -5.33
N ASP A 599 11.21 29.11 -4.81
CA ASP A 599 11.83 28.01 -5.59
C ASP A 599 10.91 27.59 -6.75
N THR A 600 11.50 27.01 -7.80
CA THR A 600 10.76 26.46 -8.95
C THR A 600 9.95 25.21 -8.60
N SER A 601 10.43 24.37 -7.67
CA SER A 601 9.72 23.16 -7.23
C SER A 601 8.62 23.54 -6.23
N PRO A 602 7.36 23.10 -6.46
CA PRO A 602 6.28 23.29 -5.50
C PRO A 602 6.56 22.64 -4.15
N GLU A 603 7.21 21.48 -4.12
CA GLU A 603 7.54 20.74 -2.90
C GLU A 603 8.53 21.52 -2.02
N VAL A 604 9.55 22.14 -2.63
CA VAL A 604 10.49 23.02 -1.92
C VAL A 604 9.80 24.28 -1.38
N ARG A 605 8.90 24.89 -2.18
CA ARG A 605 8.09 26.02 -1.72
C ARG A 605 7.17 25.65 -0.55
N GLN A 606 6.58 24.45 -0.59
CA GLN A 606 5.70 23.95 0.46
C GLN A 606 6.46 23.81 1.79
N ALA A 607 7.61 23.14 1.80
CA ALA A 607 8.46 23.02 2.99
C ALA A 607 8.87 24.40 3.52
N ALA A 608 9.38 25.28 2.65
CA ALA A 608 9.77 26.64 3.06
C ALA A 608 8.61 27.45 3.67
N ALA A 609 7.40 27.33 3.10
CA ALA A 609 6.21 28.02 3.60
C ALA A 609 5.78 27.46 4.96
N TYR A 610 5.80 26.13 5.11
CA TYR A 610 5.53 25.47 6.38
C TYR A 610 6.48 25.96 7.48
N GLY A 611 7.79 25.95 7.20
CA GLY A 611 8.85 26.48 8.06
C GLY A 611 8.59 27.90 8.56
N VAL A 612 8.23 28.83 7.67
CA VAL A 612 7.86 30.20 8.08
C VAL A 612 6.61 30.23 8.97
N GLY A 613 5.62 29.39 8.66
CA GLY A 613 4.43 29.23 9.48
C GLY A 613 4.76 28.82 10.92
N VAL A 614 5.59 27.78 11.09
CA VAL A 614 6.01 27.29 12.40
C VAL A 614 7.00 28.22 13.10
N MET A 615 7.82 29.01 12.38
CA MET A 615 8.62 30.10 12.96
C MET A 615 7.73 31.13 13.68
N ALA A 616 6.64 31.54 13.05
CA ALA A 616 5.71 32.49 13.66
C ALA A 616 5.00 31.89 14.88
N GLN A 617 4.58 30.63 14.79
CA GLN A 617 3.81 29.96 15.82
C GLN A 617 4.66 29.56 17.05
N PHE A 618 5.84 28.97 16.82
CA PHE A 618 6.66 28.33 17.86
C PHE A 618 8.03 28.98 18.04
N GLY A 619 8.59 29.65 17.03
CA GLY A 619 9.97 30.14 17.00
C GLY A 619 10.37 31.13 18.10
N GLY A 620 9.42 31.87 18.66
CA GLY A 620 9.67 32.94 19.64
C GLY A 620 9.99 34.30 19.00
N GLU A 621 10.55 35.20 19.81
CA GLU A 621 10.71 36.64 19.48
C GLU A 621 11.84 36.91 18.47
N ASN A 622 12.86 36.06 18.44
CA ASN A 622 14.04 36.26 17.59
C ASN A 622 13.74 36.14 16.08
N TYR A 623 12.67 35.41 15.72
CA TYR A 623 12.25 35.26 14.33
C TYR A 623 11.39 36.43 13.80
N ARG A 624 11.03 37.42 14.64
CA ARG A 624 10.17 38.55 14.24
C ARG A 624 10.62 39.26 12.96
N PRO A 625 11.90 39.68 12.79
CA PRO A 625 12.31 40.40 11.59
C PRO A 625 12.08 39.59 10.31
N PHE A 626 12.24 38.27 10.40
CA PHE A 626 12.11 37.33 9.30
C PHE A 626 10.65 37.03 8.98
N CYS A 627 9.76 36.98 10.00
CA CYS A 627 8.32 36.93 9.77
C CYS A 627 7.84 38.15 8.97
N THR A 628 8.35 39.35 9.28
CA THR A 628 8.06 40.57 8.51
C THR A 628 8.57 40.47 7.08
N GLU A 629 9.79 39.96 6.87
CA GLU A 629 10.38 39.79 5.53
C GLU A 629 9.62 38.74 4.69
N ALA A 630 9.10 37.69 5.30
CA ALA A 630 8.48 36.56 4.61
C ALA A 630 7.08 36.87 4.02
N ILE A 631 6.30 37.75 4.66
CA ILE A 631 4.93 38.09 4.21
C ILE A 631 4.86 38.43 2.71
N PRO A 632 5.60 39.42 2.19
CA PRO A 632 5.50 39.77 0.77
C PRO A 632 5.93 38.62 -0.16
N LEU A 633 6.85 37.76 0.26
CA LEU A 633 7.27 36.58 -0.51
C LEU A 633 6.14 35.55 -0.59
N LEU A 634 5.52 35.20 0.55
CA LEU A 634 4.37 34.31 0.62
C LEU A 634 3.21 34.83 -0.21
N VAL A 635 2.87 36.12 -0.09
CA VAL A 635 1.78 36.74 -0.86
C VAL A 635 2.07 36.70 -2.36
N GLY A 636 3.33 36.88 -2.77
CA GLY A 636 3.74 36.75 -4.16
C GLY A 636 3.45 35.37 -4.76
N VAL A 637 3.73 34.30 -4.00
CA VAL A 637 3.43 32.92 -4.42
C VAL A 637 1.92 32.68 -4.50
N ILE A 638 1.16 33.14 -3.50
CA ILE A 638 -0.29 32.95 -3.45
C ILE A 638 -0.98 33.63 -4.64
N GLN A 639 -0.50 34.81 -5.03
CA GLN A 639 -1.06 35.62 -6.11
C GLN A 639 -0.55 35.25 -7.51
N ALA A 640 0.35 34.27 -7.63
CA ALA A 640 0.79 33.76 -8.93
C ALA A 640 -0.40 33.17 -9.73
N ALA A 641 -0.37 33.31 -11.05
CA ALA A 641 -1.52 32.99 -11.91
C ALA A 641 -1.93 31.50 -11.88
N ASP A 642 -0.96 30.61 -11.64
CA ASP A 642 -1.07 29.16 -11.60
C ASP A 642 -0.99 28.60 -10.17
N SER A 643 -1.15 29.45 -9.15
CA SER A 643 -0.98 29.06 -7.74
C SER A 643 -1.97 27.96 -7.29
N LYS A 644 -3.14 27.87 -7.93
CA LYS A 644 -4.17 26.86 -7.67
C LYS A 644 -4.19 25.71 -8.70
N ALA A 645 -3.16 25.58 -9.54
CA ALA A 645 -2.97 24.39 -10.37
C ALA A 645 -2.73 23.15 -9.50
N LYS A 646 -3.03 21.95 -10.02
CA LYS A 646 -2.95 20.69 -9.27
C LYS A 646 -1.55 20.45 -8.69
N GLU A 647 -0.52 20.89 -9.41
CA GLU A 647 0.88 20.73 -9.04
C GLU A 647 1.32 21.73 -7.95
N ASN A 648 0.66 22.89 -7.85
CA ASN A 648 1.07 24.00 -6.99
C ASN A 648 0.19 24.19 -5.75
N VAL A 649 -1.00 23.58 -5.73
CA VAL A 649 -2.04 23.88 -4.74
C VAL A 649 -1.58 23.64 -3.30
N ASN A 650 -0.87 22.54 -3.00
CA ASN A 650 -0.38 22.26 -1.64
C ASN A 650 0.62 23.31 -1.15
N ALA A 651 1.55 23.73 -2.02
CA ALA A 651 2.51 24.80 -1.71
C ALA A 651 1.79 26.13 -1.43
N THR A 652 0.80 26.47 -2.26
CA THR A 652 -0.02 27.67 -2.11
C THR A 652 -0.85 27.64 -0.83
N GLU A 653 -1.45 26.50 -0.49
CA GLU A 653 -2.22 26.33 0.75
C GLU A 653 -1.33 26.49 1.99
N ASN A 654 -0.13 25.93 1.98
CA ASN A 654 0.86 26.14 3.02
C ASN A 654 1.29 27.61 3.12
N CYS A 655 1.42 28.33 2.00
CA CYS A 655 1.67 29.77 2.02
C CYS A 655 0.52 30.57 2.64
N ILE A 656 -0.73 30.26 2.29
CA ILE A 656 -1.93 30.89 2.86
C ILE A 656 -1.98 30.66 4.38
N SER A 657 -1.68 29.44 4.81
CA SER A 657 -1.66 29.12 6.22
C SER A 657 -0.50 29.78 6.96
N ALA A 658 0.70 29.85 6.37
CA ALA A 658 1.83 30.56 6.93
C ALA A 658 1.52 32.06 7.16
N VAL A 659 0.88 32.73 6.19
CA VAL A 659 0.38 34.11 6.39
C VAL A 659 -0.63 34.18 7.54
N GLY A 660 -1.54 33.20 7.64
CA GLY A 660 -2.48 33.08 8.76
C GLY A 660 -1.78 32.93 10.13
N LYS A 661 -0.78 32.05 10.22
CA LYS A 661 0.05 31.82 11.42
C LYS A 661 0.81 33.10 11.80
N VAL A 662 1.39 33.82 10.84
CA VAL A 662 2.04 35.12 11.10
C VAL A 662 1.04 36.14 11.65
N MET A 663 -0.12 36.33 11.02
CA MET A 663 -1.14 37.27 11.50
C MET A 663 -1.66 36.92 12.91
N LYS A 664 -1.80 35.62 13.20
CA LYS A 664 -2.32 35.14 14.49
C LYS A 664 -1.30 35.25 15.62
N PHE A 665 -0.08 34.79 15.38
CA PHE A 665 0.92 34.60 16.44
C PHE A 665 1.95 35.73 16.50
N ARG A 666 2.14 36.49 15.41
CA ARG A 666 3.04 37.65 15.32
C ARG A 666 2.34 38.84 14.63
N PRO A 667 1.18 39.31 15.14
CA PRO A 667 0.44 40.40 14.53
C PRO A 667 1.26 41.70 14.41
N GLU A 668 2.27 41.90 15.26
CA GLU A 668 3.22 43.01 15.19
C GLU A 668 4.14 42.99 13.97
N CYS A 669 4.29 41.84 13.30
CA CYS A 669 5.12 41.67 12.11
C CYS A 669 4.33 41.85 10.80
N ALA A 670 3.00 42.02 10.89
CA ALA A 670 2.09 42.08 9.76
C ALA A 670 1.18 43.30 9.82
N SER A 671 0.88 43.92 8.67
CA SER A 671 -0.26 44.83 8.56
C SER A 671 -1.57 44.03 8.55
N VAL A 672 -1.95 43.41 9.68
CA VAL A 672 -3.08 42.46 9.78
C VAL A 672 -4.34 43.05 9.14
N ASN A 673 -4.66 44.31 9.42
CA ASN A 673 -5.86 44.95 8.89
C ASN A 673 -5.87 45.08 7.36
N GLU A 674 -4.71 45.18 6.72
CA GLU A 674 -4.57 45.29 5.26
C GLU A 674 -4.57 43.91 4.60
N ILE A 675 -3.97 42.91 5.25
CA ILE A 675 -3.79 41.56 4.70
C ILE A 675 -5.05 40.71 4.88
N LEU A 676 -5.80 40.92 5.97
CA LEU A 676 -6.92 40.06 6.37
C LEU A 676 -8.05 39.94 5.33
N PRO A 677 -8.48 41.00 4.60
CA PRO A 677 -9.44 40.85 3.50
C PRO A 677 -8.91 39.97 2.36
N HIS A 678 -7.62 40.06 2.05
CA HIS A 678 -6.99 39.22 1.03
C HIS A 678 -6.90 37.76 1.50
N TRP A 679 -6.47 37.54 2.74
CA TRP A 679 -6.41 36.20 3.33
C TRP A 679 -7.76 35.49 3.32
N LEU A 680 -8.85 36.20 3.68
CA LEU A 680 -10.21 35.65 3.61
C LEU A 680 -10.61 35.24 2.18
N SER A 681 -10.10 35.92 1.15
CA SER A 681 -10.39 35.59 -0.25
C SER A 681 -9.68 34.33 -0.76
N TRP A 682 -8.61 33.89 -0.09
CA TRP A 682 -7.83 32.71 -0.46
C TRP A 682 -8.38 31.40 0.11
N LEU A 683 -9.32 31.49 1.05
CA LEU A 683 -9.98 30.35 1.69
C LEU A 683 -11.16 29.80 0.85
N PRO A 684 -11.52 28.51 1.04
CA PRO A 684 -10.93 27.52 1.96
C PRO A 684 -9.67 26.83 1.41
N LEU A 685 -9.01 26.06 2.29
CA LEU A 685 -7.99 25.08 1.93
C LEU A 685 -8.68 23.71 1.77
N ASN A 686 -8.26 22.95 0.76
CA ASN A 686 -8.91 21.72 0.33
C ASN A 686 -7.99 20.51 0.32
N GLU A 687 -6.71 20.69 0.00
CA GLU A 687 -5.78 19.60 -0.23
C GLU A 687 -5.02 19.27 1.06
N ASP A 688 -4.45 20.28 1.72
CA ASP A 688 -3.73 20.12 2.97
C ASP A 688 -4.70 20.18 4.16
N LYS A 689 -5.01 19.01 4.73
CA LYS A 689 -6.00 18.85 5.80
C LYS A 689 -5.53 19.46 7.12
N GLU A 690 -4.22 19.40 7.42
CA GLU A 690 -3.67 19.96 8.65
C GLU A 690 -3.73 21.49 8.61
N GLU A 691 -3.28 22.07 7.50
CA GLU A 691 -3.33 23.51 7.30
C GLU A 691 -4.76 24.06 7.14
N ALA A 692 -5.68 23.27 6.58
CA ALA A 692 -7.10 23.59 6.60
C ALA A 692 -7.63 23.74 8.04
N VAL A 693 -7.32 22.80 8.94
CA VAL A 693 -7.72 22.90 10.35
C VAL A 693 -7.11 24.13 11.02
N HIS A 694 -5.85 24.47 10.74
CA HIS A 694 -5.21 25.68 11.27
C HIS A 694 -5.90 26.96 10.81
N THR A 695 -6.17 27.10 9.52
CA THR A 695 -6.83 28.28 8.94
C THR A 695 -8.28 28.43 9.40
N PHE A 696 -9.05 27.32 9.49
CA PHE A 696 -10.40 27.34 10.05
C PHE A 696 -10.42 27.71 11.54
N ASN A 697 -9.44 27.26 12.33
CA ASN A 697 -9.33 27.67 13.73
C ASN A 697 -9.06 29.17 13.85
N PHE A 698 -8.18 29.73 13.01
CA PHE A 698 -7.93 31.17 13.01
C PHE A 698 -9.15 31.97 12.54
N LEU A 699 -9.86 31.49 11.51
CA LEU A 699 -11.12 32.10 11.08
C LEU A 699 -12.16 32.12 12.21
N CYS A 700 -12.27 31.04 12.98
CA CYS A 700 -13.13 31.02 14.17
C CYS A 700 -12.70 32.08 15.19
N ASP A 701 -11.40 32.21 15.50
CA ASP A 701 -10.89 33.21 16.45
C ASP A 701 -11.29 34.64 16.02
N LEU A 702 -11.22 34.92 14.72
CA LEU A 702 -11.58 36.22 14.14
C LEU A 702 -13.08 36.51 14.20
N ILE A 703 -13.92 35.49 13.98
CA ILE A 703 -15.38 35.63 14.06
C ILE A 703 -15.83 35.78 15.52
N GLU A 704 -15.31 34.94 16.41
CA GLU A 704 -15.64 34.97 17.84
C GLU A 704 -15.19 36.27 18.52
N SER A 705 -14.11 36.90 18.01
CA SER A 705 -13.67 38.25 18.44
C SER A 705 -14.49 39.40 17.85
N ASN A 706 -15.54 39.12 17.07
CA ASN A 706 -16.34 40.11 16.34
C ASN A 706 -15.47 41.06 15.50
N ASN A 707 -14.45 40.52 14.82
CA ASN A 707 -13.53 41.33 14.04
C ASN A 707 -14.26 42.02 12.86
N PRO A 708 -14.30 43.37 12.82
CA PRO A 708 -15.10 44.11 11.84
C PRO A 708 -14.58 43.99 10.40
N ILE A 709 -13.31 43.61 10.22
CA ILE A 709 -12.70 43.44 8.90
C ILE A 709 -13.09 42.09 8.30
N VAL A 710 -13.09 41.03 9.12
CA VAL A 710 -13.51 39.68 8.69
C VAL A 710 -15.00 39.64 8.40
N LEU A 711 -15.83 40.16 9.30
CA LEU A 711 -17.28 40.20 9.10
C LEU A 711 -17.69 41.21 8.01
N GLY A 712 -16.88 42.25 7.82
CA GLY A 712 -17.18 43.39 6.95
C GLY A 712 -18.20 44.34 7.60
N PRO A 713 -18.31 45.59 7.09
CA PRO A 713 -19.36 46.50 7.49
C PRO A 713 -20.74 45.84 7.35
N ASP A 714 -21.60 45.94 8.37
CA ASP A 714 -22.93 45.33 8.38
C ASP A 714 -22.96 43.82 8.03
N ASN A 715 -21.90 43.08 8.37
CA ASN A 715 -21.75 41.64 8.12
C ASN A 715 -21.75 41.25 6.63
N THR A 716 -21.31 42.13 5.72
CA THR A 716 -21.32 41.88 4.27
C THR A 716 -20.51 40.66 3.82
N ASN A 717 -19.50 40.24 4.58
CA ASN A 717 -18.66 39.08 4.23
C ASN A 717 -19.23 37.75 4.74
N LEU A 718 -20.27 37.79 5.57
CA LEU A 718 -20.84 36.59 6.20
C LEU A 718 -21.35 35.54 5.19
N PRO A 719 -21.98 35.90 4.05
CA PRO A 719 -22.33 34.93 3.01
C PRO A 719 -21.11 34.22 2.39
N LYS A 720 -19.99 34.95 2.23
CA LYS A 720 -18.73 34.37 1.74
C LYS A 720 -18.12 33.43 2.77
N ILE A 721 -18.14 33.80 4.05
CA ILE A 721 -17.73 32.92 5.16
C ILE A 721 -18.54 31.62 5.16
N PHE A 722 -19.85 31.70 4.96
CA PHE A 722 -20.71 30.51 4.84
C PHE A 722 -20.31 29.61 3.68
N SER A 723 -19.96 30.19 2.54
CA SER A 723 -19.47 29.43 1.38
C SER A 723 -18.15 28.73 1.69
N ILE A 724 -17.22 29.42 2.35
CA ILE A 724 -15.93 28.86 2.78
C ILE A 724 -16.12 27.67 3.73
N ILE A 725 -17.01 27.79 4.71
CA ILE A 725 -17.29 26.70 5.66
C ILE A 725 -17.94 25.51 4.93
N ALA A 726 -18.93 25.78 4.07
CA ALA A 726 -19.61 24.74 3.32
C ALA A 726 -18.64 23.95 2.43
N ASP A 727 -17.78 24.66 1.69
CA ASP A 727 -16.77 24.04 0.81
C ASP A 727 -15.76 23.20 1.61
N GLY A 728 -15.34 23.65 2.80
CA GLY A 728 -14.47 22.87 3.68
C GLY A 728 -15.09 21.55 4.15
N VAL A 729 -16.41 21.50 4.34
CA VAL A 729 -17.13 20.26 4.67
C VAL A 729 -17.33 19.39 3.44
N VAL A 730 -17.70 19.98 2.29
CA VAL A 730 -17.91 19.25 1.02
C VAL A 730 -16.62 18.56 0.57
N ASN A 731 -15.48 19.23 0.70
CA ASN A 731 -14.17 18.71 0.31
C ASN A 731 -13.51 17.85 1.40
N GLU A 732 -14.22 17.58 2.50
CA GLU A 732 -13.70 16.85 3.66
C GLU A 732 -12.37 17.44 4.18
N SER A 733 -12.18 18.75 4.06
CA SER A 733 -11.04 19.49 4.60
C SER A 733 -11.07 19.52 6.12
N ILE A 734 -12.26 19.40 6.70
CA ILE A 734 -12.50 19.30 8.14
C ILE A 734 -13.34 18.06 8.43
N LYS A 735 -12.90 17.26 9.39
CA LYS A 735 -13.58 16.06 9.87
C LYS A 735 -14.51 16.40 11.03
N ARG A 736 -15.51 15.55 11.26
CA ARG A 736 -16.47 15.70 12.38
C ARG A 736 -15.78 15.72 13.75
N GLU A 737 -14.65 15.03 13.86
CA GLU A 737 -13.88 14.87 15.10
C GLU A 737 -13.03 16.11 15.43
N ASP A 738 -12.78 16.97 14.44
CA ASP A 738 -11.95 18.14 14.61
C ASP A 738 -12.60 19.13 15.57
N LYS A 739 -11.79 19.70 16.48
CA LYS A 739 -12.27 20.70 17.44
C LYS A 739 -12.85 21.93 16.75
N CYS A 740 -12.34 22.29 15.57
CA CYS A 740 -12.84 23.43 14.79
C CYS A 740 -14.27 23.21 14.28
N SER A 741 -14.68 21.98 13.98
CA SER A 741 -16.02 21.66 13.46
C SER A 741 -17.13 22.11 14.41
N LYS A 742 -16.94 21.93 15.73
CA LYS A 742 -17.87 22.44 16.75
C LYS A 742 -17.91 23.97 16.82
N ARG A 743 -16.76 24.63 16.67
CA ARG A 743 -16.68 26.10 16.67
C ARG A 743 -17.39 26.68 15.45
N LEU A 744 -17.15 26.12 14.27
CA LEU A 744 -17.81 26.50 13.02
C LEU A 744 -19.32 26.29 13.10
N ALA A 745 -19.80 25.15 13.61
CA ALA A 745 -21.22 24.93 13.83
C ALA A 745 -21.85 25.96 14.78
N ASN A 746 -21.14 26.36 15.84
CA ASN A 746 -21.62 27.40 16.77
C ASN A 746 -21.71 28.78 16.11
N VAL A 747 -20.74 29.15 15.27
CA VAL A 747 -20.81 30.37 14.45
C VAL A 747 -22.07 30.35 13.59
N ILE A 748 -22.35 29.24 12.90
CA ILE A 748 -23.52 29.09 12.04
C ILE A 748 -24.82 29.21 12.85
N ARG A 749 -24.92 28.57 14.02
CA ARG A 749 -26.08 28.65 14.93
C ARG A 749 -26.36 30.07 15.43
N GLN A 750 -25.31 30.87 15.67
CA GLN A 750 -25.51 32.27 16.06
C GLN A 750 -26.17 33.09 14.96
N VAL A 751 -25.80 32.85 13.70
CA VAL A 751 -26.41 33.53 12.54
C VAL A 751 -27.84 33.06 12.29
N GLN A 752 -28.16 31.78 12.58
CA GLN A 752 -29.54 31.26 12.50
C GLN A 752 -30.53 32.05 13.37
N ALA A 753 -30.09 32.60 14.50
CA ALA A 753 -30.94 33.43 15.35
C ALA A 753 -31.39 34.74 14.68
N SER A 754 -30.68 35.19 13.64
CA SER A 754 -31.00 36.37 12.84
C SER A 754 -31.65 35.97 11.51
N GLY A 755 -32.98 35.76 11.51
CA GLY A 755 -33.71 35.18 10.37
C GLY A 755 -33.43 35.81 9.00
N GLY A 756 -33.35 37.14 8.91
CA GLY A 756 -33.03 37.82 7.64
C GLY A 756 -31.61 37.57 7.14
N LEU A 757 -30.62 37.61 8.04
CA LEU A 757 -29.21 37.37 7.74
C LEU A 757 -28.94 35.90 7.41
N TRP A 758 -29.63 34.98 8.11
CA TRP A 758 -29.64 33.56 7.81
C TRP A 758 -30.11 33.26 6.40
N THR A 759 -31.27 33.81 6.00
CA THR A 759 -31.80 33.61 4.64
C THR A 759 -30.83 34.14 3.59
N GLN A 760 -30.22 35.30 3.83
CA GLN A 760 -29.22 35.88 2.92
C GLN A 760 -28.02 34.94 2.74
N CYS A 761 -27.44 34.43 3.85
CA CYS A 761 -26.26 33.56 3.79
C CYS A 761 -26.54 32.18 3.18
N VAL A 762 -27.71 31.59 3.45
CA VAL A 762 -28.07 30.28 2.89
C VAL A 762 -28.41 30.38 1.41
N SER A 763 -29.02 31.49 0.97
CA SER A 763 -29.42 31.68 -0.43
C SER A 763 -28.24 31.72 -1.42
N THR A 764 -27.02 31.97 -0.94
CA THR A 764 -25.81 31.95 -1.78
C THR A 764 -25.19 30.57 -1.94
N LEU A 765 -25.69 29.55 -1.22
CA LEU A 765 -25.16 28.18 -1.24
C LEU A 765 -25.93 27.30 -2.22
N ASN A 766 -25.23 26.42 -2.93
CA ASN A 766 -25.83 25.37 -3.75
C ASN A 766 -26.38 24.21 -2.90
N GLU A 767 -27.13 23.27 -3.50
CA GLU A 767 -27.77 22.17 -2.77
C GLU A 767 -26.76 21.30 -2.00
N THR A 768 -25.60 21.02 -2.60
CA THR A 768 -24.52 20.24 -1.98
C THR A 768 -23.95 20.95 -0.74
N GLN A 769 -23.67 22.25 -0.87
CA GLN A 769 -23.19 23.10 0.22
C GLN A 769 -24.23 23.24 1.34
N GLN A 770 -25.51 23.39 1.01
CA GLN A 770 -26.59 23.43 2.00
C GLN A 770 -26.68 22.12 2.79
N LYS A 771 -26.58 20.98 2.11
CA LYS A 771 -26.56 19.67 2.76
C LYS A 771 -25.33 19.52 3.67
N ALA A 772 -24.15 19.90 3.20
CA ALA A 772 -22.92 19.85 4.00
C ALA A 772 -23.02 20.69 5.29
N MET A 773 -23.62 21.88 5.19
CA MET A 773 -23.89 22.73 6.36
C MET A 773 -24.89 22.11 7.34
N GLN A 774 -25.93 21.44 6.84
CA GLN A 774 -26.86 20.70 7.70
C GLN A 774 -26.17 19.51 8.39
N ASP A 775 -25.35 18.77 7.65
CA ASP A 775 -24.59 17.64 8.19
C ASP A 775 -23.61 18.10 9.29
N LEU A 776 -22.93 19.23 9.09
CA LEU A 776 -22.07 19.85 10.11
C LEU A 776 -22.87 20.24 11.35
N LEU A 777 -24.02 20.90 11.19
CA LEU A 777 -24.89 21.31 12.31
C LEU A 777 -25.49 20.13 13.08
N ASN A 778 -25.71 18.99 12.42
CA ASN A 778 -26.24 17.78 13.04
C ASN A 778 -25.14 16.98 13.76
N ALA A 779 -23.90 17.05 13.28
CA ALA A 779 -22.79 16.28 13.81
C ALA A 779 -22.05 16.93 14.99
N ALA A 780 -22.07 18.26 15.09
CA ALA A 780 -21.24 19.04 16.01
C ALA A 780 -22.07 19.84 17.03
#